data_AF-A0A494XI60-F1
#
_entry.id   AF-A0A494XI60-F1
#
_cell.length_a   1.000
_cell.length_b   1.000
_cell.length_c   1.000
_cell.angle_alpha   90.00
_cell.angle_beta   90.00
_cell.angle_gamma   90.00
#
_symmetry.space_group_name_H-M   'P 1'
#
loop_
_entity.id
_entity.type
_entity.pdbx_description
1 polymer ?
#
loop_
_entity_poly.entity_id
_entity_poly.type
_entity_poly.pdbx_seq_one_letter_code
_entity_poly.pdbx_strand_id
1 'polypeptide(L)'
;MSDSAHQQHRKLASAEAAAFARVVVAGGPAAPASIALFSESPSSKGLFIDRVITKIRELTKDDPAPGEGRLAVVRYMPLPGDQGQLWGQIVEHLFSELKLAPARDGTAAHVDPLAEQITRAFKLDDQAVHVMRARERVARAEENLEKARKAYEDIYGKRVRDPETVTTDVTREVFGKHLAADKPRLARFGRDLGVRSMDEASIKSLMVDASSRVGRTRMLASSLIEIAKRRPLIFAVTTILAILGTAAATVSFDSIGIDYLAKVMPEAIARPVGDVAIAITAAVLAFRIGLFGPARAISYLRGLDKEIETTIEREIGREKTKASAKVTVLAKRETGFGDARQVLMAAERELNSARAALAAASPGGNPNDAPPERAPRSQRPAQHHAAGGVSHTEADAPAHSGNPEADEYADQTAEHAGADAAHAHEPGADDDAGVVDELSTTRAEPASHATAPETPIGRVVVFLDGLDKCGPIALADALRAIDALMTMPQFTVFAVFDQERMNKTLRRETEKRAIEKEDEGGNRRVTDDAAPGAAGMTLSDDYLCGRFDTLYWIRDEVEPDLAHNSASVAEHLAELASDREDDWWYSLGGGGDDASNDGAESVTLTQFERRLIQKLDVIANQTPGGGQRLVHAYYLIKTAIGASAHEGFVGAEGERPHYRAVLAQLGFICGLPRLYERYVAVQSTSARRNEDMYGLIQRLRRLHFDRIRGGGRYMEILRMLEEMDPGRGMVHALAHHANTVARFSLSSPELVPLFDPPRNREGASPERV
;
A
#
# COMPACT_ATOMS: atom_id res chain seq x y z
N MET A 1 -37.37 6.00 -41.92
CA MET A 1 -37.31 4.84 -41.00
C MET A 1 -36.21 5.00 -39.95
N SER A 2 -35.00 5.51 -40.29
CA SER A 2 -33.97 5.90 -39.30
C SER A 2 -34.51 6.78 -38.16
N ASP A 3 -35.35 7.78 -38.49
CA ASP A 3 -35.91 8.71 -37.50
C ASP A 3 -36.79 8.04 -36.41
N SER A 4 -37.50 6.95 -36.74
CA SER A 4 -38.39 6.25 -35.80
C SER A 4 -37.60 5.49 -34.75
N ALA A 5 -36.56 4.76 -35.16
CA ALA A 5 -35.66 4.07 -34.24
C ALA A 5 -34.94 5.07 -33.33
N HIS A 6 -34.41 6.17 -33.88
CA HIS A 6 -33.80 7.23 -33.08
C HIS A 6 -34.76 7.83 -32.05
N GLN A 7 -36.01 8.07 -32.43
CA GLN A 7 -37.03 8.57 -31.51
C GLN A 7 -37.32 7.57 -30.38
N GLN A 8 -37.37 6.28 -30.70
CA GLN A 8 -37.59 5.21 -29.72
C GLN A 8 -36.42 5.07 -28.74
N HIS A 9 -35.17 5.11 -29.22
CA HIS A 9 -33.98 5.12 -28.37
C HIS A 9 -33.96 6.33 -27.41
N ARG A 10 -34.30 7.53 -27.91
CA ARG A 10 -34.41 8.74 -27.08
C ARG A 10 -35.50 8.61 -26.01
N LYS A 11 -36.67 8.06 -26.38
CA LYS A 11 -37.77 7.81 -25.44
C LYS A 11 -37.34 6.86 -24.32
N LEU A 12 -36.69 5.76 -24.66
CA LEU A 12 -36.18 4.79 -23.68
C LEU A 12 -35.12 5.41 -22.77
N ALA A 13 -34.14 6.13 -23.32
CA ALA A 13 -33.12 6.81 -22.52
C ALA A 13 -33.73 7.87 -21.58
N SER A 14 -34.79 8.56 -22.02
CA SER A 14 -35.55 9.50 -21.17
C SER A 14 -36.31 8.78 -20.05
N ALA A 15 -36.98 7.66 -20.34
CA ALA A 15 -37.66 6.85 -19.33
C ALA A 15 -36.69 6.30 -18.27
N GLU A 16 -35.50 5.88 -18.70
CA GLU A 16 -34.44 5.41 -17.81
C GLU A 16 -33.91 6.55 -16.94
N ALA A 17 -33.62 7.72 -17.52
CA ALA A 17 -33.22 8.90 -16.75
C ALA A 17 -34.30 9.30 -15.72
N ALA A 18 -35.57 9.17 -16.08
CA ALA A 18 -36.69 9.41 -15.18
C ALA A 18 -36.77 8.38 -14.05
N ALA A 19 -36.46 7.12 -14.32
CA ALA A 19 -36.39 6.08 -13.28
C ALA A 19 -35.28 6.38 -12.26
N PHE A 20 -34.09 6.78 -12.72
CA PHE A 20 -33.02 7.23 -11.83
C PHE A 20 -33.44 8.43 -10.99
N ALA A 21 -34.04 9.45 -11.61
CA ALA A 21 -34.54 10.62 -10.90
C ALA A 21 -35.56 10.24 -9.81
N ARG A 22 -36.54 9.39 -10.13
CA ARG A 22 -37.56 8.94 -9.17
C ARG A 22 -36.94 8.18 -8.00
N VAL A 23 -36.03 7.23 -8.25
CA VAL A 23 -35.36 6.48 -7.18
C VAL A 23 -34.56 7.41 -6.26
N VAL A 24 -33.85 8.38 -6.83
CA VAL A 24 -33.02 9.33 -6.07
C VAL A 24 -33.87 10.31 -5.26
N VAL A 25 -34.99 10.78 -5.82
CA VAL A 25 -35.93 11.68 -5.12
C VAL A 25 -36.67 10.92 -4.01
N ALA A 26 -37.25 9.76 -4.33
CA ALA A 26 -37.97 8.92 -3.35
C ALA A 26 -37.08 8.53 -2.17
N GLY A 27 -35.82 8.18 -2.44
CA GLY A 27 -34.84 7.94 -1.39
C GLY A 27 -35.02 6.64 -0.61
N GLY A 28 -34.68 6.72 0.67
CA GLY A 28 -34.77 5.60 1.60
C GLY A 28 -33.67 4.56 1.37
N PRO A 29 -33.77 3.39 2.03
CA PRO A 29 -32.78 2.32 1.91
C PRO A 29 -32.73 1.67 0.52
N ALA A 30 -33.68 1.99 -0.36
CA ALA A 30 -33.75 1.50 -1.73
C ALA A 30 -32.98 2.38 -2.72
N ALA A 31 -32.68 3.63 -2.36
CA ALA A 31 -31.92 4.53 -3.22
C ALA A 31 -30.43 4.16 -3.14
N PRO A 32 -29.76 3.93 -4.30
CA PRO A 32 -28.33 3.65 -4.30
C PRO A 32 -27.56 4.88 -3.81
N ALA A 33 -26.58 4.67 -2.93
CA ALA A 33 -25.69 5.74 -2.49
C ALA A 33 -24.69 6.11 -3.60
N SER A 34 -24.39 5.17 -4.50
CA SER A 34 -23.46 5.39 -5.60
C SER A 34 -23.82 4.65 -6.88
N ILE A 35 -23.74 5.37 -7.99
CA ILE A 35 -24.07 4.89 -9.32
C ILE A 35 -22.87 5.16 -10.23
N ALA A 36 -22.29 4.11 -10.81
CA ALA A 36 -21.32 4.25 -11.88
C ALA A 36 -22.03 4.24 -13.24
N LEU A 37 -21.84 5.28 -14.02
CA LEU A 37 -22.37 5.42 -15.37
C LEU A 37 -21.28 5.15 -16.41
N PHE A 38 -21.58 4.28 -17.36
CA PHE A 38 -20.71 3.91 -18.49
C PHE A 38 -21.41 4.26 -19.81
N SER A 39 -20.64 4.57 -20.84
CA SER A 39 -21.12 4.77 -22.22
C SER A 39 -19.92 4.67 -23.14
N GLU A 40 -20.13 4.24 -24.38
CA GLU A 40 -19.08 4.23 -25.41
C GLU A 40 -18.91 5.64 -25.99
N SER A 41 -20.02 6.34 -26.23
CA SER A 41 -19.97 7.75 -26.64
C SER A 41 -19.82 8.72 -25.45
N PRO A 42 -18.89 9.67 -25.51
CA PRO A 42 -18.77 10.73 -24.51
C PRO A 42 -19.96 11.70 -24.51
N SER A 43 -20.68 11.86 -25.63
CA SER A 43 -21.82 12.80 -25.71
C SER A 43 -23.07 12.29 -25.00
N SER A 44 -23.31 10.97 -25.01
CA SER A 44 -24.46 10.34 -24.36
C SER A 44 -24.43 10.50 -22.83
N LYS A 45 -23.22 10.52 -22.24
CA LYS A 45 -23.02 10.63 -20.78
C LYS A 45 -23.57 11.95 -20.23
N GLY A 46 -23.11 13.06 -20.79
CA GLY A 46 -23.54 14.39 -20.38
C GLY A 46 -25.04 14.60 -20.60
N LEU A 47 -25.56 14.16 -21.75
CA LEU A 47 -26.98 14.27 -22.07
C LEU A 47 -27.88 13.47 -21.12
N PHE A 48 -27.47 12.25 -20.77
CA PHE A 48 -28.19 11.42 -19.81
C PHE A 48 -28.22 12.09 -18.43
N ILE A 49 -27.08 12.61 -17.96
CA ILE A 49 -27.00 13.37 -16.70
C ILE A 49 -27.92 14.58 -16.73
N ASP A 50 -27.91 15.35 -17.81
CA ASP A 50 -28.76 16.54 -17.94
C ASP A 50 -30.25 16.18 -17.87
N ARG A 51 -30.65 15.02 -18.42
CA ARG A 51 -32.03 14.50 -18.29
C ARG A 51 -32.36 14.07 -16.87
N VAL A 52 -31.45 13.36 -16.20
CA VAL A 52 -31.65 12.99 -14.79
C VAL A 52 -31.80 14.25 -13.94
N ILE A 53 -30.92 15.25 -14.09
CA ILE A 53 -30.98 16.53 -13.36
C ILE A 53 -32.29 17.27 -13.66
N THR A 54 -32.68 17.35 -14.94
CA THR A 54 -33.93 17.99 -15.35
C THR A 54 -35.12 17.30 -14.70
N LYS A 55 -35.14 15.97 -14.70
CA LYS A 55 -36.25 15.22 -14.12
C LYS A 55 -36.28 15.27 -12.60
N ILE A 56 -35.12 15.30 -11.94
CA ILE A 56 -35.03 15.56 -10.50
C ILE A 56 -35.67 16.92 -10.19
N ARG A 57 -35.28 17.98 -10.91
CA ARG A 57 -35.82 19.33 -10.71
C ARG A 57 -37.33 19.38 -10.95
N GLU A 58 -37.84 18.65 -11.94
CA GLU A 58 -39.28 18.54 -12.19
C GLU A 58 -40.03 17.88 -11.03
N LEU A 59 -39.49 16.77 -10.50
CA LEU A 59 -40.08 16.02 -9.38
C LEU A 59 -40.00 16.78 -8.04
N THR A 60 -39.12 17.78 -7.93
CA THR A 60 -38.94 18.60 -6.73
C THR A 60 -39.33 20.07 -6.95
N LYS A 61 -40.24 20.34 -7.89
CA LYS A 61 -40.72 21.73 -8.14
C LYS A 61 -41.55 22.27 -6.98
N ASP A 62 -42.27 21.39 -6.29
CA ASP A 62 -43.07 21.78 -5.13
C ASP A 62 -42.16 21.92 -3.92
N ASP A 63 -42.36 23.00 -3.14
CA ASP A 63 -41.61 23.20 -1.91
C ASP A 63 -41.81 21.99 -0.99
N PRO A 64 -40.73 21.43 -0.42
CA PRO A 64 -40.84 20.28 0.46
C PRO A 64 -41.78 20.62 1.63
N ALA A 65 -42.54 19.63 2.08
CA ALA A 65 -43.43 19.83 3.22
C ALA A 65 -42.60 20.32 4.44
N PRO A 66 -43.17 21.15 5.34
CA PRO A 66 -42.44 21.62 6.52
C PRO A 66 -41.83 20.45 7.32
N GLY A 67 -40.50 20.35 7.35
CA GLY A 67 -39.75 19.25 7.99
C GLY A 67 -39.14 18.24 7.03
N GLU A 68 -39.51 18.25 5.75
CA GLU A 68 -38.80 17.53 4.70
C GLU A 68 -37.62 18.38 4.21
N GLY A 69 -36.42 17.82 4.24
CA GLY A 69 -35.23 18.54 3.83
C GLY A 69 -35.17 18.72 2.30
N ARG A 70 -34.68 19.88 1.85
CA ARG A 70 -34.46 20.21 0.44
C ARG A 70 -33.52 19.20 -0.23
N LEU A 71 -33.82 18.81 -1.47
CA LEU A 71 -32.88 18.11 -2.34
C LEU A 71 -31.95 19.12 -3.02
N ALA A 72 -30.65 18.97 -2.82
CA ALA A 72 -29.63 19.73 -3.53
C ALA A 72 -29.00 18.88 -4.65
N VAL A 73 -28.74 19.50 -5.80
CA VAL A 73 -28.10 18.84 -6.94
C VAL A 73 -26.82 19.60 -7.28
N VAL A 74 -25.69 18.90 -7.22
CA VAL A 74 -24.36 19.45 -7.52
C VAL A 74 -23.77 18.70 -8.70
N ARG A 75 -23.28 19.43 -9.69
CA ARG A 75 -22.50 18.87 -10.81
C ARG A 75 -21.07 19.38 -10.72
N TYR A 76 -20.12 18.46 -10.81
CA TYR A 76 -18.70 18.76 -10.83
C TYR A 76 -18.04 18.04 -12.02
N MET A 77 -17.18 18.76 -12.74
CA MET A 77 -16.40 18.23 -13.86
C MET A 77 -14.93 18.64 -13.67
N PRO A 78 -14.00 17.68 -13.50
CA PRO A 78 -12.57 17.94 -13.42
C PRO A 78 -12.08 18.68 -14.67
N LEU A 79 -11.20 19.65 -14.47
CA LEU A 79 -10.46 20.23 -15.58
C LEU A 79 -9.32 19.29 -16.01
N PRO A 80 -9.06 19.11 -17.31
CA PRO A 80 -7.91 18.35 -17.78
C PRO A 80 -6.61 19.00 -17.30
N GLY A 81 -5.84 18.32 -16.46
CA GLY A 81 -4.53 18.80 -15.97
C GLY A 81 -4.40 18.86 -14.45
N ASP A 82 -5.50 18.78 -13.71
CA ASP A 82 -5.49 18.80 -12.24
C ASP A 82 -5.05 17.45 -11.67
N GLN A 83 -3.73 17.24 -11.62
CA GLN A 83 -3.16 15.95 -11.21
C GLN A 83 -2.86 15.82 -9.70
N GLY A 84 -3.14 16.84 -8.88
CA GLY A 84 -2.64 16.85 -7.48
C GLY A 84 -3.66 17.12 -6.37
N GLN A 85 -4.86 17.65 -6.66
CA GLN A 85 -5.78 18.10 -5.60
C GLN A 85 -7.27 17.98 -6.00
N LEU A 86 -7.62 17.01 -6.84
CA LEU A 86 -9.00 16.85 -7.33
C LEU A 86 -10.00 16.74 -6.17
N TRP A 87 -9.61 16.06 -5.10
CA TRP A 87 -10.37 15.97 -3.87
C TRP A 87 -10.70 17.35 -3.28
N GLY A 88 -9.70 18.22 -3.10
CA GLY A 88 -9.89 19.54 -2.51
C GLY A 88 -10.82 20.42 -3.35
N GLN A 89 -10.71 20.30 -4.68
CA GLN A 89 -11.59 21.00 -5.61
C GLN A 89 -13.05 20.50 -5.56
N ILE A 90 -13.27 19.19 -5.43
CA ILE A 90 -14.62 18.63 -5.26
C ILE A 90 -15.24 19.19 -3.97
N VAL A 91 -14.48 19.21 -2.87
CA VAL A 91 -14.95 19.75 -1.60
C VAL A 91 -15.27 21.24 -1.73
N GLU A 92 -14.33 22.05 -2.20
CA GLU A 92 -14.54 23.49 -2.39
C GLU A 92 -15.76 23.80 -3.26
N HIS A 93 -15.93 23.05 -4.35
CA HIS A 93 -17.10 23.16 -5.23
C HIS A 93 -18.40 22.77 -4.52
N LEU A 94 -18.41 21.69 -3.74
CA LEU A 94 -19.58 21.30 -2.93
C LEU A 94 -19.97 22.40 -1.92
N PHE A 95 -19.00 22.97 -1.19
CA PHE A 95 -19.28 24.05 -0.24
C PHE A 95 -19.83 25.29 -0.94
N SER A 96 -19.25 25.66 -2.09
CA SER A 96 -19.69 26.79 -2.91
C SER A 96 -21.13 26.59 -3.43
N GLU A 97 -21.41 25.44 -4.06
CA GLU A 97 -22.73 25.15 -4.66
C GLU A 97 -23.84 24.98 -3.62
N LEU A 98 -23.52 24.37 -2.48
CA LEU A 98 -24.47 24.20 -1.39
C LEU A 98 -24.63 25.48 -0.54
N LYS A 99 -23.85 26.54 -0.82
CA LYS A 99 -23.78 27.80 -0.03
C LYS A 99 -23.50 27.56 1.45
N LEU A 100 -22.74 26.51 1.75
CA LEU A 100 -22.40 26.14 3.12
C LEU A 100 -21.38 27.14 3.66
N ALA A 101 -21.73 27.85 4.72
CA ALA A 101 -20.77 28.71 5.42
C ALA A 101 -19.74 27.80 6.15
N PRO A 102 -18.45 27.84 5.77
CA PRO A 102 -17.44 27.13 6.53
C PRO A 102 -17.38 27.76 7.94
N ALA A 103 -17.24 26.93 8.96
CA ALA A 103 -17.07 27.38 10.34
C ALA A 103 -15.80 28.25 10.43
N ARG A 104 -15.94 29.57 10.31
CA ARG A 104 -14.86 30.54 10.49
C ARG A 104 -14.83 30.99 11.94
N ASP A 105 -13.70 30.73 12.60
CA ASP A 105 -13.20 31.31 13.84
C ASP A 105 -14.25 31.91 14.80
N GLY A 106 -14.84 31.05 15.63
CA GLY A 106 -15.37 31.41 16.95
C GLY A 106 -16.74 32.10 17.02
N THR A 107 -17.35 32.50 15.91
CA THR A 107 -18.72 33.06 15.94
C THR A 107 -19.76 31.95 15.82
N ALA A 108 -20.22 31.46 16.97
CA ALA A 108 -21.12 30.31 17.15
C ALA A 108 -22.56 30.49 16.61
N ALA A 109 -22.82 31.46 15.72
CA ALA A 109 -24.20 31.88 15.46
C ALA A 109 -25.03 30.91 14.59
N HIS A 110 -24.43 30.20 13.62
CA HIS A 110 -25.10 29.10 12.89
C HIS A 110 -24.08 28.40 11.99
N VAL A 111 -23.45 27.32 12.46
CA VAL A 111 -22.70 26.43 11.57
C VAL A 111 -23.68 25.42 11.00
N ASP A 112 -23.75 25.31 9.68
CA ASP A 112 -24.61 24.33 9.03
C ASP A 112 -24.16 22.91 9.43
N PRO A 113 -25.05 22.07 10.01
CA PRO A 113 -24.70 20.71 10.43
C PRO A 113 -24.17 19.86 9.27
N LEU A 114 -24.62 20.09 8.03
CA LEU A 114 -24.12 19.41 6.85
C LEU A 114 -22.67 19.83 6.56
N ALA A 115 -22.35 21.11 6.65
CA ALA A 115 -20.99 21.63 6.47
C ALA A 115 -20.01 20.98 7.47
N GLU A 116 -20.44 20.82 8.72
CA GLU A 116 -19.66 20.15 9.75
C GLU A 116 -19.51 18.64 9.49
N GLN A 117 -20.59 17.95 9.11
CA GLN A 117 -20.53 16.52 8.75
C GLN A 117 -19.58 16.27 7.57
N ILE A 118 -19.69 17.06 6.51
CA ILE A 118 -18.82 17.01 5.34
C ILE A 118 -17.35 17.21 5.75
N THR A 119 -17.07 18.27 6.52
CA THR A 119 -15.70 18.58 6.98
C THR A 119 -15.12 17.44 7.82
N ARG A 120 -15.92 16.84 8.71
CA ARG A 120 -15.49 15.74 9.58
C ARG A 120 -15.24 14.45 8.80
N ALA A 121 -16.15 14.07 7.89
CA ALA A 121 -15.99 12.89 7.04
C ALA A 121 -14.70 12.99 6.21
N PHE A 122 -14.43 14.18 5.68
CA PHE A 122 -13.23 14.46 4.89
C PHE A 122 -11.93 14.47 5.71
N LYS A 123 -11.93 15.05 6.91
CA LYS A 123 -10.79 14.96 7.84
C LYS A 123 -10.45 13.53 8.21
N LEU A 124 -11.46 12.69 8.40
CA LEU A 124 -11.29 11.28 8.74
C LEU A 124 -10.58 10.49 7.63
N ASP A 125 -10.94 10.74 6.37
CA ASP A 125 -10.33 10.07 5.22
C ASP A 125 -8.88 10.50 5.03
N ASP A 126 -8.58 11.79 5.16
CA ASP A 126 -7.21 12.31 5.10
C ASP A 126 -6.33 11.68 6.19
N GLN A 127 -6.82 11.61 7.43
CA GLN A 127 -6.13 10.93 8.53
C GLN A 127 -5.95 9.42 8.27
N ALA A 128 -6.93 8.75 7.65
CA ALA A 128 -6.80 7.34 7.27
C ALA A 128 -5.69 7.13 6.22
N VAL A 129 -5.54 8.06 5.27
CA VAL A 129 -4.43 8.07 4.31
C VAL A 129 -3.09 8.26 5.02
N HIS A 130 -3.02 9.17 6.00
CA HIS A 130 -1.83 9.36 6.83
C HIS A 130 -1.43 8.08 7.58
N VAL A 131 -2.40 7.35 8.16
CA VAL A 131 -2.16 6.05 8.81
C VAL A 131 -1.67 5.02 7.80
N MET A 132 -2.31 4.91 6.63
CA MET A 132 -1.88 3.94 5.60
C MET A 132 -0.46 4.22 5.10
N ARG A 133 -0.11 5.48 4.85
CA ARG A 133 1.27 5.89 4.49
C ARG A 133 2.24 5.61 5.63
N ALA A 134 1.84 5.81 6.89
CA ALA A 134 2.68 5.48 8.04
C ALA A 134 2.92 3.96 8.15
N ARG A 135 1.88 3.13 7.92
CA ARG A 135 2.01 1.66 7.89
C ARG A 135 2.96 1.21 6.78
N GLU A 136 2.84 1.80 5.60
CA GLU A 136 3.74 1.50 4.48
C GLU A 136 5.19 1.88 4.82
N ARG A 137 5.42 3.04 5.45
CA ARG A 137 6.77 3.43 5.93
C ARG A 137 7.32 2.44 6.97
N VAL A 138 6.48 1.96 7.89
CA VAL A 138 6.86 0.92 8.86
C VAL A 138 7.22 -0.38 8.15
N ALA A 139 6.38 -0.87 7.24
CA ALA A 139 6.66 -2.08 6.48
C ALA A 139 7.97 -1.99 5.68
N ARG A 140 8.21 -0.85 5.00
CA ARG A 140 9.48 -0.59 4.31
C ARG A 140 10.66 -0.51 5.28
N ALA A 141 10.47 0.06 6.46
CA ALA A 141 11.52 0.13 7.49
C ALA A 141 11.85 -1.27 8.06
N GLU A 142 10.85 -2.12 8.31
CA GLU A 142 11.03 -3.52 8.74
C GLU A 142 11.80 -4.31 7.69
N GLU A 143 11.41 -4.21 6.42
CA GLU A 143 12.10 -4.91 5.35
C GLU A 143 13.57 -4.45 5.23
N ASN A 144 13.81 -3.14 5.32
CA ASN A 144 15.16 -2.58 5.29
C ASN A 144 16.02 -2.99 6.50
N LEU A 145 15.39 -3.17 7.67
CA LEU A 145 16.01 -3.68 8.88
C LEU A 145 16.35 -5.17 8.71
N GLU A 146 15.44 -5.97 8.16
CA GLU A 146 15.68 -7.40 7.93
C GLU A 146 16.77 -7.62 6.87
N LYS A 147 16.79 -6.83 5.79
CA LYS A 147 17.89 -6.82 4.82
C LYS A 147 19.23 -6.44 5.47
N ALA A 148 19.23 -5.45 6.37
CA ALA A 148 20.44 -5.07 7.11
C ALA A 148 20.91 -6.19 8.04
N ARG A 149 19.96 -6.84 8.73
CA ARG A 149 20.22 -7.96 9.63
C ARG A 149 20.78 -9.16 8.89
N LYS A 150 20.18 -9.56 7.76
CA LYS A 150 20.72 -10.63 6.90
C LYS A 150 22.11 -10.29 6.38
N ALA A 151 22.34 -9.05 5.91
CA ALA A 151 23.67 -8.61 5.49
C ALA A 151 24.68 -8.64 6.64
N TYR A 152 24.25 -8.36 7.87
CA TYR A 152 25.06 -8.50 9.08
C TYR A 152 25.36 -9.98 9.37
N GLU A 153 24.36 -10.84 9.37
CA GLU A 153 24.49 -12.29 9.57
C GLU A 153 25.35 -12.96 8.49
N ASP A 154 25.29 -12.56 7.22
CA ASP A 154 26.14 -13.10 6.16
C ASP A 154 27.64 -12.76 6.36
N ILE A 155 27.93 -11.65 7.04
CA ILE A 155 29.29 -11.20 7.34
C ILE A 155 29.82 -11.88 8.60
N TYR A 156 29.01 -11.97 9.65
CA TYR A 156 29.43 -12.48 10.96
C TYR A 156 29.15 -13.98 11.18
N GLY A 157 28.16 -14.52 10.48
CA GLY A 157 27.85 -15.95 10.41
C GLY A 157 28.89 -16.72 9.61
N LYS A 158 29.58 -16.06 8.68
CA LYS A 158 30.90 -16.51 8.24
C LYS A 158 31.86 -16.21 9.39
N ARG A 159 32.29 -17.26 10.11
CA ARG A 159 33.24 -17.15 11.24
C ARG A 159 34.27 -16.08 10.91
N VAL A 160 34.25 -14.99 11.68
CA VAL A 160 35.37 -14.04 11.73
C VAL A 160 36.62 -14.90 11.76
N ARG A 161 37.50 -14.74 10.77
CA ARG A 161 38.72 -15.53 10.69
C ARG A 161 39.37 -15.44 12.06
N ASP A 162 39.59 -16.60 12.67
CA ASP A 162 40.21 -16.68 13.98
C ASP A 162 41.44 -15.77 13.98
N PRO A 163 41.66 -14.90 14.98
CA PRO A 163 42.86 -14.09 15.08
C PRO A 163 44.15 -14.88 14.78
N GLU A 164 44.19 -16.17 15.11
CA GLU A 164 45.29 -17.07 14.74
C GLU A 164 45.39 -17.33 13.23
N THR A 165 44.26 -17.48 12.53
CA THR A 165 44.25 -17.61 11.06
C THR A 165 44.65 -16.33 10.34
N VAL A 166 44.24 -15.15 10.85
CA VAL A 166 44.64 -13.86 10.27
C VAL A 166 46.13 -13.61 10.48
N THR A 167 46.63 -13.87 11.69
CA THR A 167 48.07 -13.73 11.98
C THR A 167 48.88 -14.70 11.14
N THR A 168 48.49 -15.97 11.01
CA THR A 168 49.21 -16.95 10.18
C THR A 168 49.22 -16.59 8.69
N ASP A 169 48.10 -16.12 8.13
CA ASP A 169 48.02 -15.71 6.71
C ASP A 169 48.84 -14.45 6.42
N VAL A 170 48.74 -13.41 7.25
CA VAL A 170 49.53 -12.18 7.10
C VAL A 170 51.02 -12.47 7.29
N THR A 171 51.35 -13.30 8.28
CA THR A 171 52.72 -13.77 8.53
C THR A 171 53.23 -14.48 7.28
N ARG A 172 52.49 -15.44 6.72
CA ARG A 172 52.88 -16.17 5.51
C ARG A 172 53.07 -15.23 4.31
N GLU A 173 52.21 -14.24 4.12
CA GLU A 173 52.30 -13.30 3.00
C GLU A 173 53.52 -12.37 3.11
N VAL A 174 53.71 -11.74 4.27
CA VAL A 174 54.83 -10.82 4.52
C VAL A 174 56.15 -11.59 4.49
N PHE A 175 56.20 -12.76 5.13
CA PHE A 175 57.35 -13.65 5.05
C PHE A 175 57.59 -14.11 3.62
N GLY A 176 56.57 -14.55 2.88
CA GLY A 176 56.73 -15.00 1.50
C GLY A 176 57.33 -13.93 0.58
N LYS A 177 56.88 -12.68 0.71
CA LYS A 177 57.43 -11.54 -0.03
C LYS A 177 58.89 -11.28 0.32
N HIS A 178 59.24 -11.25 1.60
CA HIS A 178 60.62 -10.99 2.06
C HIS A 178 61.56 -12.18 1.84
N LEU A 179 61.07 -13.42 1.95
CA LEU A 179 61.85 -14.62 1.64
C LEU A 179 62.22 -14.67 0.15
N ALA A 180 61.29 -14.26 -0.72
CA ALA A 180 61.52 -14.21 -2.16
C ALA A 180 62.47 -13.07 -2.54
N ALA A 181 62.27 -11.87 -1.98
CA ALA A 181 63.04 -10.67 -2.32
C ALA A 181 64.47 -10.70 -1.74
N ASP A 182 64.63 -11.14 -0.48
CA ASP A 182 65.89 -11.06 0.25
C ASP A 182 66.54 -12.44 0.49
N LYS A 183 66.15 -13.47 -0.27
CA LYS A 183 66.74 -14.82 -0.25
C LYS A 183 68.28 -14.84 -0.15
N PRO A 184 69.05 -14.05 -0.95
CA PRO A 184 70.51 -14.06 -0.85
C PRO A 184 71.04 -13.41 0.44
N ARG A 185 70.31 -12.45 1.03
CA ARG A 185 70.67 -11.83 2.31
C ARG A 185 70.34 -12.76 3.48
N LEU A 186 69.16 -13.36 3.48
CA LEU A 186 68.76 -14.37 4.46
C LEU A 186 69.71 -15.58 4.46
N ALA A 187 70.12 -16.06 3.28
CA ALA A 187 71.12 -17.13 3.17
C ALA A 187 72.52 -16.74 3.69
N ARG A 188 72.87 -15.45 3.71
CA ARG A 188 74.09 -14.96 4.38
C ARG A 188 73.90 -14.95 5.89
N PHE A 189 72.78 -14.40 6.37
CA PHE A 189 72.48 -14.37 7.80
C PHE A 189 72.33 -15.76 8.42
N GLY A 190 71.75 -16.73 7.71
CA GLY A 190 71.68 -18.11 8.17
C GLY A 190 73.07 -18.72 8.36
N ARG A 191 73.98 -18.47 7.40
CA ARG A 191 75.38 -18.89 7.53
C ARG A 191 76.11 -18.20 8.68
N ASP A 192 75.85 -16.91 8.90
CA ASP A 192 76.46 -16.13 9.97
C ASP A 192 75.94 -16.53 11.36
N LEU A 193 74.70 -17.01 11.45
CA LEU A 193 74.06 -17.48 12.68
C LEU A 193 74.22 -19.00 12.91
N GLY A 194 74.85 -19.73 11.99
CA GLY A 194 75.05 -21.18 12.10
C GLY A 194 73.80 -22.02 11.79
N VAL A 195 72.79 -21.44 11.15
CA VAL A 195 71.54 -22.11 10.77
C VAL A 195 71.67 -22.65 9.35
N ARG A 196 71.57 -23.97 9.18
CA ARG A 196 71.84 -24.68 7.91
C ARG A 196 70.82 -24.36 6.80
N SER A 197 69.58 -24.04 7.17
CA SER A 197 68.52 -23.62 6.25
C SER A 197 67.63 -22.59 6.95
N MET A 198 67.44 -21.43 6.32
CA MET A 198 66.43 -20.48 6.77
C MET A 198 65.09 -20.85 6.11
N ASP A 199 64.37 -21.76 6.74
CA ASP A 199 62.95 -21.98 6.49
C ASP A 199 62.09 -21.12 7.43
N GLU A 200 60.78 -21.03 7.15
CA GLU A 200 59.84 -20.21 7.93
C GLU A 200 59.86 -20.55 9.42
N ALA A 201 59.96 -21.84 9.75
CA ALA A 201 60.02 -22.32 11.13
C ALA A 201 61.30 -21.86 11.85
N SER A 202 62.45 -21.92 11.18
CA SER A 202 63.72 -21.44 11.72
C SER A 202 63.71 -19.92 11.90
N ILE A 203 63.16 -19.16 10.95
CA ILE A 203 63.12 -17.69 11.12
C ILE A 203 62.20 -17.29 12.28
N LYS A 204 61.05 -17.96 12.45
CA LYS A 204 60.16 -17.73 13.59
C LYS A 204 60.83 -18.03 14.93
N SER A 205 61.51 -19.18 15.06
CA SER A 205 62.22 -19.51 16.29
C SER A 205 63.37 -18.53 16.56
N LEU A 206 64.09 -18.10 15.52
CA LEU A 206 65.14 -17.09 15.64
C LEU A 206 64.58 -15.71 16.04
N MET A 207 63.39 -15.34 15.60
CA MET A 207 62.75 -14.08 16.02
C MET A 207 62.31 -14.12 17.48
N VAL A 208 61.73 -15.24 17.92
CA VAL A 208 61.40 -15.47 19.34
C VAL A 208 62.68 -15.41 20.19
N ASP A 209 63.74 -16.08 19.77
CA ASP A 209 65.02 -16.07 20.48
C ASP A 209 65.69 -14.68 20.47
N ALA A 210 65.63 -13.95 19.35
CA ALA A 210 66.19 -12.60 19.22
C ALA A 210 65.44 -11.56 20.06
N SER A 211 64.13 -11.75 20.28
CA SER A 211 63.33 -10.88 21.15
C SER A 211 63.75 -11.03 22.63
N SER A 212 64.09 -12.25 23.07
CA SER A 212 64.52 -12.53 24.44
C SER A 212 65.96 -12.11 24.72
N ARG A 213 66.27 -11.69 25.96
CA ARG A 213 67.66 -11.35 26.36
C ARG A 213 68.56 -12.59 26.37
N VAL A 214 68.02 -13.74 26.80
CA VAL A 214 68.73 -15.02 26.92
C VAL A 214 69.00 -15.65 25.55
N GLY A 215 68.05 -15.57 24.61
CA GLY A 215 68.23 -16.04 23.24
C GLY A 215 69.29 -15.23 22.49
N ARG A 216 69.36 -13.90 22.69
CA ARG A 216 70.45 -13.06 22.14
C ARG A 216 71.83 -13.49 22.62
N THR A 217 72.00 -13.77 23.91
CA THR A 217 73.28 -14.28 24.42
C THR A 217 73.63 -15.65 23.85
N ARG A 218 72.62 -16.52 23.68
CA ARG A 218 72.80 -17.85 23.10
C ARG A 218 73.17 -17.81 21.61
N MET A 219 72.54 -16.93 20.84
CA MET A 219 72.83 -16.70 19.42
C MET A 219 74.23 -16.12 19.20
N LEU A 220 74.64 -15.16 20.05
CA LEU A 220 76.00 -14.63 20.00
C LEU A 220 77.02 -15.71 20.35
N ALA A 221 76.76 -16.50 21.40
CA ALA A 221 77.62 -17.63 21.77
C ALA A 221 77.73 -18.69 20.66
N SER A 222 76.62 -19.07 20.01
CA SER A 222 76.64 -20.04 18.92
C SER A 222 77.38 -19.52 17.69
N SER A 223 77.24 -18.22 17.37
CA SER A 223 77.98 -17.60 16.27
C SER A 223 79.49 -17.58 16.55
N LEU A 224 79.90 -17.32 17.79
CA LEU A 224 81.31 -17.33 18.20
C LEU A 224 81.91 -18.74 18.12
N ILE A 225 81.16 -19.77 18.52
CA ILE A 225 81.58 -21.17 18.42
C ILE A 225 81.80 -21.58 16.96
N GLU A 226 80.93 -21.14 16.05
CA GLU A 226 81.03 -21.53 14.64
C GLU A 226 82.15 -20.77 13.90
N ILE A 227 82.41 -19.52 14.30
CA ILE A 227 83.60 -18.76 13.86
C ILE A 227 84.89 -19.44 14.36
N ALA A 228 84.89 -19.90 15.62
CA ALA A 228 86.02 -20.62 16.21
C ALA A 228 86.33 -21.92 15.43
N LYS A 229 85.31 -22.66 14.98
CA LYS A 229 85.50 -23.85 14.14
C LYS A 229 86.03 -23.53 12.74
N ARG A 230 85.55 -22.45 12.10
CA ARG A 230 85.92 -22.14 10.70
C ARG A 230 87.32 -21.54 10.56
N ARG A 231 87.77 -20.78 11.55
CA ARG A 231 89.10 -20.14 11.53
C ARG A 231 89.76 -20.25 12.91
N PRO A 232 90.14 -21.48 13.32
CA PRO A 232 90.63 -21.75 14.67
C PRO A 232 91.89 -20.96 14.98
N LEU A 233 92.72 -20.69 13.97
CA LEU A 233 93.96 -19.93 14.13
C LEU A 233 93.68 -18.44 14.40
N ILE A 234 92.71 -17.83 13.71
CA ILE A 234 92.31 -16.45 13.99
C ILE A 234 91.67 -16.37 15.36
N PHE A 235 90.78 -17.30 15.69
CA PHE A 235 90.11 -17.32 17.00
C PHE A 235 91.10 -17.52 18.15
N ALA A 236 92.05 -18.46 18.01
CA ALA A 236 93.12 -18.66 18.98
C ALA A 236 93.99 -17.42 19.13
N VAL A 237 94.43 -16.81 18.03
CA VAL A 237 95.23 -15.58 18.05
C VAL A 237 94.46 -14.43 18.68
N THR A 238 93.17 -14.24 18.37
CA THR A 238 92.36 -13.17 18.98
C THR A 238 92.06 -13.43 20.44
N THR A 239 91.88 -14.69 20.84
CA THR A 239 91.67 -15.07 22.24
C THR A 239 92.95 -14.88 23.04
N ILE A 240 94.10 -15.27 22.48
CA ILE A 240 95.42 -15.02 23.05
C ILE A 240 95.70 -13.51 23.14
N LEU A 241 95.38 -12.73 22.11
CA LEU A 241 95.50 -11.26 22.13
C LEU A 241 94.54 -10.60 23.12
N ALA A 242 93.33 -11.12 23.28
CA ALA A 242 92.38 -10.65 24.29
C ALA A 242 92.91 -10.94 25.69
N ILE A 243 93.40 -12.16 25.93
CA ILE A 243 94.01 -12.58 27.20
C ILE A 243 95.29 -11.78 27.48
N LEU A 244 96.17 -11.60 26.50
CA LEU A 244 97.36 -10.75 26.61
C LEU A 244 96.99 -9.28 26.80
N GLY A 245 95.94 -8.79 26.14
CA GLY A 245 95.44 -7.43 26.30
C GLY A 245 94.91 -7.19 27.71
N THR A 246 94.14 -8.15 28.25
CA THR A 246 93.71 -8.11 29.65
C THR A 246 94.87 -8.26 30.62
N ALA A 247 95.85 -9.13 30.34
CA ALA A 247 97.03 -9.30 31.19
C ALA A 247 97.95 -8.07 31.18
N ALA A 248 98.15 -7.45 30.01
CA ALA A 248 98.89 -6.20 29.86
C ALA A 248 98.16 -5.04 30.52
N ALA A 249 96.83 -4.98 30.43
CA ALA A 249 96.03 -4.00 31.16
C ALA A 249 96.19 -4.20 32.67
N THR A 250 96.07 -5.43 33.20
CA THR A 250 96.25 -5.69 34.63
C THR A 250 97.66 -5.35 35.14
N VAL A 251 98.70 -5.63 34.34
CA VAL A 251 100.10 -5.30 34.70
C VAL A 251 100.39 -3.80 34.59
N SER A 252 99.77 -3.10 33.63
CA SER A 252 99.87 -1.64 33.52
C SER A 252 99.17 -0.94 34.68
N PHE A 253 98.13 -1.55 35.24
CA PHE A 253 97.44 -1.06 36.42
C PHE A 253 98.22 -1.30 37.74
N ASP A 254 99.00 -2.38 37.84
CA ASP A 254 99.86 -2.64 39.02
C ASP A 254 101.17 -1.84 39.05
N SER A 255 101.73 -1.50 37.88
CA SER A 255 103.04 -0.80 37.78
C SER A 255 102.95 0.73 37.92
N ILE A 256 101.77 1.31 37.74
CA ILE A 256 101.50 2.73 38.01
C ILE A 256 100.88 2.80 39.41
N GLY A 257 101.73 2.88 40.44
CA GLY A 257 101.40 2.75 41.87
C GLY A 257 99.97 3.14 42.27
N ILE A 258 99.17 2.11 42.58
CA ILE A 258 97.76 2.21 42.98
C ILE A 258 97.58 3.12 44.22
N ASP A 259 98.60 3.25 45.07
CA ASP A 259 98.57 4.13 46.24
C ASP A 259 98.51 5.64 45.91
N TYR A 260 98.94 6.05 44.71
CA TYR A 260 98.89 7.46 44.30
C TYR A 260 97.56 7.83 43.63
N LEU A 261 96.96 6.89 42.88
CA LEU A 261 95.66 7.07 42.22
C LEU A 261 94.48 6.92 43.21
N ALA A 262 94.59 6.05 44.21
CA ALA A 262 93.58 5.88 45.26
C ALA A 262 93.45 7.08 46.20
N LYS A 263 94.48 7.95 46.30
CA LYS A 263 94.44 9.16 47.15
C LYS A 263 93.89 10.41 46.46
N VAL A 264 93.74 10.42 45.13
CA VAL A 264 93.41 11.63 44.35
C VAL A 264 92.04 11.56 43.67
N MET A 265 91.40 10.39 43.55
CA MET A 265 90.14 10.24 42.78
C MET A 265 89.00 9.63 43.62
N PRO A 266 87.82 10.27 43.71
CA PRO A 266 86.63 9.68 44.36
C PRO A 266 86.12 8.43 43.62
N GLU A 267 85.56 7.47 44.36
CA GLU A 267 85.10 6.14 43.88
C GLU A 267 84.16 6.15 42.65
N ALA A 268 83.55 7.28 42.31
CA ALA A 268 82.64 7.43 41.16
C ALA A 268 83.33 7.42 39.79
N ILE A 269 84.64 7.70 39.69
CA ILE A 269 85.35 7.82 38.40
C ILE A 269 86.21 6.57 38.09
N ALA A 270 86.56 5.76 39.09
CA ALA A 270 87.39 4.57 38.89
C ALA A 270 86.67 3.42 38.15
N ARG A 271 85.34 3.28 38.34
CA ARG A 271 84.54 2.25 37.65
C ARG A 271 84.38 2.49 36.14
N PRO A 272 84.03 3.71 35.65
CA PRO A 272 83.82 3.91 34.21
C PRO A 272 85.09 3.79 33.37
N VAL A 273 86.30 3.99 33.92
CA VAL A 273 87.55 3.84 33.15
C VAL A 273 87.88 2.37 32.89
N GLY A 274 87.55 1.47 33.83
CA GLY A 274 87.62 0.02 33.62
C GLY A 274 86.60 -0.46 32.58
N ASP A 275 85.37 0.05 32.65
CA ASP A 275 84.31 -0.28 31.68
C ASP A 275 84.62 0.25 30.28
N VAL A 276 85.27 1.41 30.15
CA VAL A 276 85.71 1.97 28.87
C VAL A 276 86.88 1.17 28.29
N ALA A 277 87.84 0.71 29.10
CA ALA A 277 88.92 -0.15 28.63
C ALA A 277 88.41 -1.54 28.18
N ILE A 278 87.45 -2.11 28.91
CA ILE A 278 86.78 -3.36 28.52
C ILE A 278 85.92 -3.15 27.27
N ALA A 279 85.19 -2.03 27.17
CA ALA A 279 84.37 -1.71 26.00
C ALA A 279 85.22 -1.42 24.75
N ILE A 280 86.36 -0.73 24.87
CA ILE A 280 87.28 -0.50 23.74
C ILE A 280 87.94 -1.81 23.32
N THR A 281 88.34 -2.66 24.27
CA THR A 281 88.95 -3.96 23.96
C THR A 281 87.91 -4.89 23.32
N ALA A 282 86.68 -4.93 23.83
CA ALA A 282 85.55 -5.67 23.26
C ALA A 282 85.13 -5.11 21.90
N ALA A 283 85.15 -3.79 21.71
CA ALA A 283 84.83 -3.14 20.43
C ALA A 283 85.90 -3.40 19.38
N VAL A 284 87.20 -3.36 19.74
CA VAL A 284 88.31 -3.70 18.84
C VAL A 284 88.30 -5.20 18.51
N LEU A 285 87.97 -6.07 19.46
CA LEU A 285 87.77 -7.50 19.20
C LEU A 285 86.56 -7.73 18.28
N ALA A 286 85.45 -7.02 18.50
CA ALA A 286 84.25 -7.10 17.66
C ALA A 286 84.50 -6.57 16.23
N PHE A 287 85.30 -5.51 16.10
CA PHE A 287 85.69 -4.92 14.82
C PHE A 287 86.62 -5.84 14.02
N ARG A 288 87.55 -6.55 14.69
CA ARG A 288 88.49 -7.47 14.01
C ARG A 288 87.94 -8.88 13.75
N ILE A 289 87.00 -9.37 14.56
CA ILE A 289 86.44 -10.74 14.42
C ILE A 289 85.28 -10.80 13.40
N GLY A 290 84.80 -9.67 12.88
CA GLY A 290 83.70 -9.65 11.91
C GLY A 290 82.32 -9.84 12.54
N LEU A 291 82.15 -9.39 13.80
CA LEU A 291 80.90 -9.49 14.56
C LEU A 291 79.76 -8.56 14.06
N PHE A 292 79.97 -7.80 12.97
CA PHE A 292 78.92 -7.00 12.34
C PHE A 292 77.84 -7.83 11.62
N GLY A 293 78.14 -9.07 11.22
CA GLY A 293 77.18 -9.96 10.57
C GLY A 293 75.97 -10.28 11.45
N PRO A 294 76.17 -10.86 12.66
CA PRO A 294 75.09 -11.18 13.59
C PRO A 294 74.28 -9.96 14.04
N ALA A 295 74.94 -8.83 14.31
CA ALA A 295 74.25 -7.60 14.73
C ALA A 295 73.32 -7.04 13.63
N ARG A 296 73.77 -7.07 12.37
CA ARG A 296 72.94 -6.68 11.20
C ARG A 296 71.81 -7.67 10.94
N ALA A 297 72.04 -8.96 11.17
CA ALA A 297 71.00 -9.99 11.07
C ALA A 297 69.89 -9.74 12.10
N ILE A 298 70.25 -9.44 13.35
CA ILE A 298 69.29 -9.16 14.43
C ILE A 298 68.51 -7.87 14.14
N SER A 299 69.17 -6.80 13.65
CA SER A 299 68.46 -5.57 13.31
C SER A 299 67.49 -5.75 12.14
N TYR A 300 67.85 -6.58 11.16
CA TYR A 300 66.98 -6.92 10.03
C TYR A 300 65.77 -7.76 10.47
N LEU A 301 65.98 -8.78 11.30
CA LEU A 301 64.89 -9.60 11.87
C LEU A 301 63.92 -8.77 12.71
N ARG A 302 64.43 -7.80 13.48
CA ARG A 302 63.58 -6.85 14.22
C ARG A 302 62.79 -5.92 13.29
N GLY A 303 63.37 -5.52 12.16
CA GLY A 303 62.68 -4.75 11.13
C GLY A 303 61.49 -5.53 10.56
N LEU A 304 61.69 -6.81 10.26
CA LEU A 304 60.64 -7.73 9.81
C LEU A 304 59.56 -7.94 10.87
N ASP A 305 59.94 -8.15 12.14
CA ASP A 305 58.99 -8.29 13.25
C ASP A 305 58.05 -7.09 13.34
N LYS A 306 58.62 -5.88 13.29
CA LYS A 306 57.88 -4.63 13.34
C LYS A 306 56.99 -4.42 12.11
N GLU A 307 57.44 -4.85 10.93
CA GLU A 307 56.63 -4.78 9.71
C GLU A 307 55.44 -5.76 9.74
N ILE A 308 55.65 -6.97 10.27
CA ILE A 308 54.60 -7.96 10.49
C ILE A 308 53.60 -7.45 11.51
N GLU A 309 54.06 -6.97 12.67
CA GLU A 309 53.22 -6.41 13.73
C GLU A 309 52.38 -5.23 13.21
N THR A 310 52.99 -4.26 12.52
CA THR A 310 52.26 -3.11 11.95
C THR A 310 51.28 -3.50 10.84
N THR A 311 51.54 -4.59 10.10
CA THR A 311 50.63 -5.07 9.06
C THR A 311 49.46 -5.85 9.65
N ILE A 312 49.71 -6.65 10.69
CA ILE A 312 48.67 -7.32 11.48
C ILE A 312 47.76 -6.28 12.14
N GLU A 313 48.33 -5.26 12.80
CA GLU A 313 47.56 -4.17 13.40
C GLU A 313 46.71 -3.41 12.36
N ARG A 314 47.24 -3.20 11.15
CA ARG A 314 46.52 -2.53 10.06
C ARG A 314 45.37 -3.38 9.51
N GLU A 315 45.57 -4.68 9.32
CA GLU A 315 44.54 -5.61 8.85
C GLU A 315 43.43 -5.80 9.90
N ILE A 316 43.80 -6.05 11.16
CA ILE A 316 42.86 -6.15 12.28
C ILE A 316 42.12 -4.82 12.48
N GLY A 317 42.81 -3.69 12.35
CA GLY A 317 42.22 -2.35 12.41
C GLY A 317 41.24 -2.08 11.27
N ARG A 318 41.53 -2.55 10.05
CA ARG A 318 40.61 -2.47 8.90
C ARG A 318 39.37 -3.34 9.09
N GLU A 319 39.50 -4.54 9.66
CA GLU A 319 38.34 -5.39 9.95
C GLU A 319 37.50 -4.81 11.09
N LYS A 320 38.12 -4.31 12.17
CA LYS A 320 37.42 -3.62 13.27
C LYS A 320 36.70 -2.35 12.80
N THR A 321 37.31 -1.55 11.93
CA THR A 321 36.66 -0.33 11.40
C THR A 321 35.49 -0.67 10.47
N LYS A 322 35.62 -1.68 9.59
CA LYS A 322 34.51 -2.19 8.77
C LYS A 322 33.39 -2.78 9.61
N ALA A 323 33.73 -3.48 10.69
CA ALA A 323 32.78 -4.02 11.67
C ALA A 323 32.02 -2.90 12.37
N SER A 324 32.73 -1.91 12.93
CA SER A 324 32.09 -0.79 13.64
C SER A 324 31.22 0.07 12.71
N ALA A 325 31.67 0.36 11.49
CA ALA A 325 30.89 1.15 10.54
C ALA A 325 29.55 0.47 10.19
N LYS A 326 29.52 -0.87 10.12
CA LYS A 326 28.29 -1.63 9.85
C LYS A 326 27.39 -1.77 11.08
N VAL A 327 27.96 -1.86 12.29
CA VAL A 327 27.17 -1.77 13.55
C VAL A 327 26.49 -0.40 13.63
N THR A 328 27.17 0.68 13.26
CA THR A 328 26.57 2.01 13.21
C THR A 328 25.44 2.10 12.18
N VAL A 329 25.57 1.42 11.02
CA VAL A 329 24.48 1.36 10.02
C VAL A 329 23.28 0.58 10.55
N LEU A 330 23.50 -0.53 11.27
CA LEU A 330 22.42 -1.32 11.86
C LEU A 330 21.69 -0.52 12.97
N ALA A 331 22.44 0.11 13.88
CA ALA A 331 21.87 1.00 14.90
C ALA A 331 21.09 2.19 14.30
N LYS A 332 21.59 2.78 13.21
CA LYS A 332 20.87 3.85 12.49
C LYS A 332 19.57 3.36 11.83
N ARG A 333 19.50 2.10 11.41
CA ARG A 333 18.28 1.52 10.84
C ARG A 333 17.28 1.07 11.91
N GLU A 334 17.74 0.56 13.04
CA GLU A 334 16.89 0.26 14.20
C GLU A 334 16.22 1.51 14.76
N THR A 335 16.99 2.61 14.89
CA THR A 335 16.43 3.92 15.27
C THR A 335 15.41 4.42 14.26
N GLY A 336 15.70 4.37 12.95
CA GLY A 336 14.74 4.74 11.91
C GLY A 336 13.46 3.88 11.89
N PHE A 337 13.54 2.60 12.24
CA PHE A 337 12.36 1.75 12.43
C PHE A 337 11.55 2.18 13.66
N GLY A 338 12.22 2.49 14.78
CA GLY A 338 11.58 3.04 15.97
C GLY A 338 10.81 4.33 15.67
N ASP A 339 11.43 5.27 14.95
CA ASP A 339 10.82 6.54 14.55
C ASP A 339 9.58 6.32 13.66
N ALA A 340 9.68 5.43 12.66
CA ALA A 340 8.55 5.09 11.78
C ALA A 340 7.37 4.50 12.57
N ARG A 341 7.66 3.63 13.56
CA ARG A 341 6.64 3.03 14.42
C ARG A 341 5.97 4.06 15.33
N GLN A 342 6.73 5.02 15.85
CA GLN A 342 6.18 6.12 16.65
C GLN A 342 5.25 7.02 15.83
N VAL A 343 5.61 7.33 14.58
CA VAL A 343 4.74 8.06 13.64
C VAL A 343 3.44 7.29 13.37
N LEU A 344 3.52 5.97 13.18
CA LEU A 344 2.33 5.13 13.01
C LEU A 344 1.42 5.17 14.23
N MET A 345 1.97 5.01 15.44
CA MET A 345 1.17 5.06 16.67
C MET A 345 0.51 6.43 16.88
N ALA A 346 1.20 7.52 16.53
CA ALA A 346 0.63 8.87 16.60
C ALA A 346 -0.54 9.03 15.61
N ALA A 347 -0.36 8.62 14.35
CA ALA A 347 -1.41 8.68 13.34
C ALA A 347 -2.63 7.80 13.69
N GLU A 348 -2.42 6.60 14.23
CA GLU A 348 -3.52 5.71 14.65
C GLU A 348 -4.31 6.30 15.83
N ARG A 349 -3.66 6.96 16.79
CA ARG A 349 -4.35 7.66 17.88
C ARG A 349 -5.21 8.79 17.35
N GLU A 350 -4.71 9.56 16.39
CA GLU A 350 -5.44 10.68 15.77
C GLU A 350 -6.65 10.20 14.96
N LEU A 351 -6.50 9.12 14.18
CA LEU A 351 -7.62 8.52 13.45
C LEU A 351 -8.70 7.99 14.41
N ASN A 352 -8.31 7.35 15.52
CA ASN A 352 -9.25 6.83 16.50
C ASN A 352 -10.00 7.95 17.24
N SER A 353 -9.34 9.06 17.56
CA SER A 353 -10.01 10.21 18.19
C SER A 353 -11.00 10.89 17.24
N ALA A 354 -10.66 11.03 15.95
CA ALA A 354 -11.57 11.57 14.95
C ALA A 354 -12.78 10.67 14.69
N ARG A 355 -12.59 9.34 14.68
CA ARG A 355 -13.71 8.37 14.61
C ARG A 355 -14.66 8.51 15.79
N ALA A 356 -14.13 8.61 17.00
CA ALA A 356 -14.94 8.80 18.20
C ALA A 356 -15.75 10.12 18.14
N ALA A 357 -15.14 11.21 17.64
CA ALA A 357 -15.82 12.49 17.47
C ALA A 357 -16.92 12.45 16.39
N LEU A 358 -16.73 11.69 15.30
CA LEU A 358 -17.74 11.50 14.25
C LEU A 358 -18.93 10.69 14.77
N ALA A 359 -18.67 9.59 15.48
CA ALA A 359 -19.71 8.76 16.07
C ALA A 359 -20.56 9.55 17.09
N ALA A 360 -19.92 10.42 17.89
CA ALA A 360 -20.62 11.23 18.89
C ALA A 360 -21.51 12.34 18.30
N ALA A 361 -21.30 12.75 17.05
CA ALA A 361 -22.05 13.85 16.43
C ALA A 361 -23.15 13.40 15.45
N SER A 362 -23.26 12.10 15.17
CA SER A 362 -24.36 11.59 14.35
C SER A 362 -25.67 11.67 15.18
N PRO A 363 -26.62 12.55 14.83
CA PRO A 363 -27.82 12.73 15.64
C PRO A 363 -28.71 11.49 15.49
N GLY A 364 -28.79 10.67 16.54
CA GLY A 364 -29.69 9.51 16.61
C GLY A 364 -29.04 8.12 16.54
N GLY A 365 -27.71 8.01 16.46
CA GLY A 365 -27.02 6.72 16.52
C GLY A 365 -26.77 6.25 17.95
N ASN A 366 -27.37 5.14 18.37
CA ASN A 366 -26.91 4.41 19.55
C ASN A 366 -25.42 4.07 19.33
N PRO A 367 -24.50 4.33 20.28
CA PRO A 367 -23.07 4.03 20.11
C PRO A 367 -22.75 2.57 19.79
N ASN A 368 -23.70 1.65 19.99
CA ASN A 368 -23.60 0.23 19.61
C ASN A 368 -24.05 -0.09 18.17
N ASP A 369 -24.68 0.85 17.45
CA ASP A 369 -25.12 0.68 16.05
C ASP A 369 -24.05 1.14 15.04
N ALA A 370 -22.80 1.29 15.49
CA ALA A 370 -21.67 1.52 14.59
C ALA A 370 -21.69 0.41 13.50
N PRO A 371 -21.75 0.77 12.20
CA PRO A 371 -21.78 -0.23 11.14
C PRO A 371 -20.53 -1.11 11.29
N PRO A 372 -20.66 -2.44 11.17
CA PRO A 372 -19.54 -3.34 11.35
C PRO A 372 -18.41 -2.94 10.42
N GLU A 373 -17.24 -2.76 11.02
CA GLU A 373 -15.93 -2.49 10.42
C GLU A 373 -15.86 -2.85 8.91
N ARG A 374 -16.09 -1.86 8.03
CA ARG A 374 -15.59 -1.94 6.65
C ARG A 374 -14.08 -1.66 6.69
N ALA A 375 -13.31 -2.60 7.26
CA ALA A 375 -11.87 -2.61 7.06
C ALA A 375 -11.57 -2.60 5.55
N PRO A 376 -10.47 -1.99 5.07
CA PRO A 376 -10.07 -2.09 3.68
C PRO A 376 -9.92 -3.58 3.31
N ARG A 377 -10.93 -4.12 2.61
CA ARG A 377 -11.11 -5.57 2.35
C ARG A 377 -10.08 -6.18 1.39
N SER A 378 -9.13 -5.38 0.88
CA SER A 378 -8.13 -5.82 -0.09
C SER A 378 -6.85 -6.44 0.51
N GLN A 379 -6.74 -6.63 1.83
CA GLN A 379 -5.49 -7.08 2.47
C GLN A 379 -5.62 -8.22 3.50
N ARG A 380 -6.65 -9.08 3.46
CA ARG A 380 -6.62 -10.34 4.24
C ARG A 380 -5.92 -11.45 3.42
N PRO A 381 -4.75 -11.97 3.84
CA PRO A 381 -4.26 -13.24 3.33
C PRO A 381 -5.18 -14.36 3.80
N ALA A 382 -5.46 -15.32 2.93
CA ALA A 382 -6.26 -16.50 3.24
C ALA A 382 -5.63 -17.29 4.40
N GLN A 383 -6.25 -17.26 5.58
CA GLN A 383 -5.97 -18.25 6.63
C GLN A 383 -6.68 -19.54 6.25
N HIS A 384 -5.90 -20.53 5.84
CA HIS A 384 -6.38 -21.90 5.65
C HIS A 384 -6.76 -22.49 7.01
N HIS A 385 -8.03 -22.91 7.13
CA HIS A 385 -8.48 -23.79 8.19
C HIS A 385 -7.80 -25.16 8.06
N ALA A 386 -6.95 -25.50 9.02
CA ALA A 386 -6.63 -26.88 9.36
C ALA A 386 -7.20 -27.15 10.75
N ALA A 387 -8.29 -27.91 10.80
CA ALA A 387 -8.83 -28.49 12.02
C ALA A 387 -8.05 -29.76 12.36
N GLY A 388 -7.67 -29.93 13.63
CA GLY A 388 -7.12 -31.19 14.13
C GLY A 388 -6.41 -31.08 15.48
N GLY A 389 -7.20 -31.10 16.55
CA GLY A 389 -6.97 -31.57 17.94
C GLY A 389 -5.58 -31.50 18.59
N VAL A 390 -5.50 -31.00 19.83
CA VAL A 390 -5.35 -31.80 21.06
C VAL A 390 -5.72 -30.93 22.27
N SER A 391 -6.36 -31.57 23.24
CA SER A 391 -7.04 -31.10 24.44
C SER A 391 -6.14 -30.59 25.58
N HIS A 392 -6.73 -29.68 26.37
CA HIS A 392 -6.52 -29.28 27.78
C HIS A 392 -5.55 -30.08 28.66
N THR A 393 -4.78 -29.34 29.46
CA THR A 393 -4.84 -29.35 30.95
C THR A 393 -4.14 -28.10 31.49
N GLU A 394 -4.89 -27.23 32.17
CA GLU A 394 -4.39 -26.08 32.91
C GLU A 394 -4.80 -26.32 34.38
N ALA A 395 -3.83 -26.29 35.28
CA ALA A 395 -4.01 -26.49 36.72
C ALA A 395 -3.26 -25.39 37.48
N ASP A 396 -4.02 -24.67 38.29
CA ASP A 396 -3.72 -24.09 39.62
C ASP A 396 -2.34 -23.47 39.91
N ALA A 397 -2.34 -22.13 40.12
CA ALA A 397 -1.89 -21.33 41.28
C ALA A 397 -0.57 -21.70 42.04
N PRO A 398 0.08 -20.80 42.84
CA PRO A 398 -0.43 -19.56 43.44
C PRO A 398 0.54 -18.36 43.53
N ALA A 399 -0.01 -17.26 44.04
CA ALA A 399 0.68 -16.09 44.57
C ALA A 399 1.50 -16.38 45.83
N HIS A 400 2.62 -15.68 46.03
CA HIS A 400 3.01 -15.08 47.33
C HIS A 400 4.27 -14.19 47.25
N SER A 401 4.23 -13.13 48.07
CA SER A 401 5.32 -12.39 48.76
C SER A 401 6.48 -11.83 47.92
N GLY A 402 6.81 -10.54 47.93
CA GLY A 402 6.86 -9.62 49.06
C GLY A 402 8.31 -9.49 49.56
N ASN A 403 9.00 -8.40 49.22
CA ASN A 403 9.75 -7.60 50.20
C ASN A 403 10.17 -6.23 49.63
N PRO A 404 10.09 -5.15 50.43
CA PRO A 404 10.58 -3.80 50.14
C PRO A 404 11.96 -3.55 50.80
N GLU A 405 12.74 -2.62 50.23
CA GLU A 405 13.94 -1.91 50.76
C GLU A 405 14.73 -1.45 49.51
N ALA A 406 15.24 -0.24 49.33
CA ALA A 406 15.35 0.98 50.10
C ALA A 406 15.65 2.12 49.10
N ASP A 407 15.14 3.33 49.39
CA ASP A 407 15.90 4.60 49.44
C ASP A 407 16.84 4.98 48.27
N GLU A 408 16.98 6.22 47.80
CA GLU A 408 16.71 7.58 48.24
C GLU A 408 17.46 8.42 47.17
N TYR A 409 16.90 9.51 46.63
CA TYR A 409 17.65 10.73 46.24
C TYR A 409 16.73 11.79 45.61
N ALA A 410 16.57 12.86 46.40
CA ALA A 410 16.50 14.28 46.05
C ALA A 410 15.30 14.84 45.27
N ASP A 411 14.37 15.35 46.07
CA ASP A 411 13.57 16.56 45.87
C ASP A 411 14.41 17.83 46.19
N GLN A 412 14.27 18.88 45.37
CA GLN A 412 14.76 20.28 45.50
C GLN A 412 14.50 20.94 44.13
N THR A 413 13.78 22.04 43.93
CA THR A 413 13.35 23.14 44.79
C THR A 413 12.21 23.89 44.07
N ALA A 414 11.19 24.30 44.82
CA ALA A 414 10.25 25.35 44.45
C ALA A 414 10.34 26.45 45.52
N GLU A 415 10.65 27.68 45.10
CA GLU A 415 10.28 28.97 45.72
C GLU A 415 11.26 30.06 45.28
N HIS A 416 10.77 31.10 44.58
CA HIS A 416 11.19 32.50 44.76
C HIS A 416 10.22 33.49 44.09
N ALA A 417 9.70 34.41 44.93
CA ALA A 417 9.21 35.78 44.69
C ALA A 417 8.03 36.01 43.70
N GLY A 418 6.93 36.72 44.02
CA GLY A 418 6.75 37.92 44.88
C GLY A 418 6.89 39.19 44.02
N ALA A 419 5.82 39.71 43.44
CA ALA A 419 4.98 40.84 43.89
C ALA A 419 5.59 42.25 43.64
N ASP A 420 4.89 43.09 42.86
CA ASP A 420 4.82 44.57 42.83
C ASP A 420 4.22 45.01 41.48
N ALA A 421 3.38 46.04 41.30
CA ALA A 421 2.68 46.99 42.15
C ALA A 421 1.57 47.66 41.29
N ALA A 422 0.49 48.11 41.92
CA ALA A 422 -0.57 48.91 41.31
C ALA A 422 -0.28 50.40 41.49
N HIS A 423 -0.51 51.25 40.46
CA HIS A 423 -0.82 52.67 40.65
C HIS A 423 -1.65 53.24 39.50
N ALA A 424 -2.66 54.02 39.90
CA ALA A 424 -3.62 54.73 39.07
C ALA A 424 -3.10 56.13 38.71
N HIS A 425 -3.35 56.58 37.48
CA HIS A 425 -3.34 58.01 37.11
C HIS A 425 -4.16 58.25 35.83
N GLU A 426 -5.30 58.91 35.99
CA GLU A 426 -5.85 59.94 35.08
C GLU A 426 -5.67 61.30 35.80
N PRO A 427 -5.85 62.50 35.18
CA PRO A 427 -6.47 62.82 33.88
C PRO A 427 -5.78 63.94 33.03
N GLY A 428 -6.36 64.19 31.85
CA GLY A 428 -6.37 65.49 31.13
C GLY A 428 -5.29 65.65 30.04
N ALA A 429 -5.45 66.45 28.99
CA ALA A 429 -6.53 67.21 28.36
C ALA A 429 -5.92 67.78 27.05
N ASP A 430 -6.76 68.13 26.08
CA ASP A 430 -6.48 69.02 24.92
C ASP A 430 -5.55 68.44 23.82
N ASP A 431 -5.72 68.66 22.52
CA ASP A 431 -6.66 69.43 21.71
C ASP A 431 -6.45 69.02 20.23
N ASP A 432 -7.39 69.46 19.38
CA ASP A 432 -7.28 69.63 17.91
C ASP A 432 -7.31 68.39 17.00
N ALA A 433 -7.94 68.41 15.82
CA ALA A 433 -8.97 69.22 15.17
C ALA A 433 -9.12 68.58 13.78
N GLY A 434 -10.35 68.41 13.28
CA GLY A 434 -10.54 68.04 11.88
C GLY A 434 -11.85 67.34 11.53
N VAL A 435 -12.98 68.04 11.66
CA VAL A 435 -14.26 67.71 11.00
C VAL A 435 -14.86 68.98 10.44
N VAL A 436 -15.16 69.01 9.14
CA VAL A 436 -16.41 69.50 8.51
C VAL A 436 -16.43 68.89 7.10
N ASP A 437 -17.46 68.13 6.67
CA ASP A 437 -18.72 68.63 6.08
C ASP A 437 -19.72 67.45 6.03
N GLU A 438 -20.80 67.44 6.81
CA GLU A 438 -22.15 67.95 6.50
C GLU A 438 -22.84 67.32 5.26
N LEU A 439 -23.72 66.32 5.47
CA LEU A 439 -25.13 66.36 5.05
C LEU A 439 -25.86 65.03 5.32
N SER A 440 -26.77 65.13 6.29
CA SER A 440 -27.81 64.20 6.64
C SER A 440 -28.93 64.19 5.59
N THR A 441 -29.19 63.03 4.99
CA THR A 441 -30.54 62.65 4.53
C THR A 441 -30.85 61.25 5.02
N THR A 442 -31.61 61.21 6.11
CA THR A 442 -32.24 60.04 6.72
C THR A 442 -33.21 59.40 5.73
N ARG A 443 -32.77 58.35 5.03
CA ARG A 443 -33.66 57.37 4.39
C ARG A 443 -33.74 56.18 5.32
N ALA A 444 -34.90 56.01 5.96
CA ALA A 444 -35.22 54.81 6.72
C ALA A 444 -35.10 53.60 5.79
N GLU A 445 -34.02 52.83 5.96
CA GLU A 445 -33.93 51.48 5.41
C GLU A 445 -35.02 50.65 6.09
N PRO A 446 -35.91 49.99 5.33
CA PRO A 446 -36.89 49.10 5.92
C PRO A 446 -36.14 48.01 6.67
N ALA A 447 -36.54 47.79 7.92
CA ALA A 447 -36.06 46.72 8.76
C ALA A 447 -35.93 45.43 7.95
N SER A 448 -34.68 44.97 7.85
CA SER A 448 -34.24 43.65 7.41
C SER A 448 -35.39 42.66 7.47
N HIS A 449 -35.87 42.24 6.29
CA HIS A 449 -36.70 41.06 6.17
C HIS A 449 -35.96 39.94 6.88
N ALA A 450 -36.46 39.53 8.05
CA ALA A 450 -36.04 38.30 8.69
C ALA A 450 -36.32 37.19 7.67
N THR A 451 -35.30 36.82 6.90
CA THR A 451 -35.32 35.75 5.92
C THR A 451 -35.83 34.53 6.67
N ALA A 452 -36.98 34.02 6.22
CA ALA A 452 -37.54 32.78 6.74
C ALA A 452 -36.41 31.74 6.84
N PRO A 453 -36.36 30.94 7.92
CA PRO A 453 -35.31 29.94 8.09
C PRO A 453 -35.26 29.06 6.84
N GLU A 454 -34.13 29.06 6.15
CA GLU A 454 -33.95 28.25 4.94
C GLU A 454 -34.20 26.79 5.30
N THR A 455 -35.04 26.10 4.52
CA THR A 455 -35.34 24.68 4.74
C THR A 455 -34.04 23.88 4.70
N PRO A 456 -33.74 23.06 5.72
CA PRO A 456 -32.47 22.32 5.80
C PRO A 456 -32.32 21.40 4.59
N ILE A 457 -31.08 21.15 4.16
CA ILE A 457 -30.79 20.21 3.06
C ILE A 457 -30.98 18.78 3.58
N GLY A 458 -31.92 18.04 2.99
CA GLY A 458 -32.22 16.65 3.37
C GLY A 458 -31.40 15.62 2.60
N ARG A 459 -31.06 15.93 1.34
CA ARG A 459 -30.27 15.05 0.47
C ARG A 459 -29.48 15.86 -0.55
N VAL A 460 -28.30 15.37 -0.90
CA VAL A 460 -27.41 15.93 -1.91
C VAL A 460 -27.14 14.89 -2.99
N VAL A 461 -27.41 15.24 -4.24
CA VAL A 461 -27.09 14.42 -5.41
C VAL A 461 -25.87 15.03 -6.10
N VAL A 462 -24.77 14.28 -6.16
CA VAL A 462 -23.50 14.75 -6.73
C VAL A 462 -23.24 14.03 -8.04
N PHE A 463 -23.14 14.77 -9.13
CA PHE A 463 -22.73 14.26 -10.44
C PHE A 463 -21.25 14.57 -10.68
N LEU A 464 -20.42 13.55 -10.72
CA LEU A 464 -19.00 13.59 -11.05
C LEU A 464 -18.83 13.15 -12.52
N ASP A 465 -18.78 14.14 -13.41
CA ASP A 465 -18.57 13.94 -14.84
C ASP A 465 -17.07 14.04 -15.19
N GLY A 466 -16.60 13.42 -16.27
CA GLY A 466 -15.22 13.61 -16.74
C GLY A 466 -14.11 12.93 -15.92
N LEU A 467 -14.42 11.98 -15.04
CA LEU A 467 -13.40 11.24 -14.27
C LEU A 467 -12.47 10.41 -15.18
N ASP A 468 -12.96 10.05 -16.36
CA ASP A 468 -12.17 9.40 -17.41
C ASP A 468 -11.03 10.26 -17.94
N LYS A 469 -11.15 11.60 -17.87
CA LYS A 469 -10.10 12.52 -18.32
C LYS A 469 -8.96 12.65 -17.32
N CYS A 470 -9.16 12.21 -16.08
CA CYS A 470 -8.19 12.33 -15.00
C CYS A 470 -7.00 11.38 -15.19
N GLY A 471 -5.84 11.80 -14.68
CA GLY A 471 -4.70 10.90 -14.50
C GLY A 471 -4.97 9.83 -13.43
N PRO A 472 -4.16 8.75 -13.35
CA PRO A 472 -4.37 7.66 -12.39
C PRO A 472 -4.46 8.12 -10.93
N ILE A 473 -3.60 9.07 -10.54
CA ILE A 473 -3.55 9.63 -9.19
C ILE A 473 -4.82 10.40 -8.88
N ALA A 474 -5.20 11.33 -9.77
CA ALA A 474 -6.41 12.12 -9.63
C ALA A 474 -7.68 11.25 -9.62
N LEU A 475 -7.75 10.20 -10.44
CA LEU A 475 -8.84 9.24 -10.42
C LEU A 475 -8.92 8.50 -9.07
N ALA A 476 -7.78 8.08 -8.52
CA ALA A 476 -7.73 7.45 -7.20
C ALA A 476 -8.15 8.41 -6.08
N ASP A 477 -7.84 9.70 -6.19
CA ASP A 477 -8.30 10.73 -5.25
C ASP A 477 -9.81 11.01 -5.38
N ALA A 478 -10.37 11.04 -6.60
CA ALA A 478 -11.81 11.13 -6.81
C ALA A 478 -12.55 9.92 -6.22
N LEU A 479 -12.05 8.71 -6.44
CA LEU A 479 -12.67 7.50 -5.88
C LEU A 479 -12.67 7.49 -4.35
N ARG A 480 -11.64 8.09 -3.71
CA ARG A 480 -11.63 8.33 -2.27
C ARG A 480 -12.65 9.39 -1.84
N ALA A 481 -12.77 10.48 -2.60
CA ALA A 481 -13.82 11.48 -2.35
C ALA A 481 -15.22 10.82 -2.40
N ILE A 482 -15.47 9.95 -3.37
CA ILE A 482 -16.72 9.19 -3.48
C ILE A 482 -16.91 8.32 -2.23
N ASP A 483 -15.88 7.57 -1.79
CA ASP A 483 -15.98 6.76 -0.57
C ASP A 483 -16.36 7.59 0.66
N ALA A 484 -15.72 8.76 0.85
CA ALA A 484 -16.03 9.65 1.95
C ALA A 484 -17.47 10.18 1.87
N LEU A 485 -17.93 10.60 0.68
CA LEU A 485 -19.30 11.06 0.47
C LEU A 485 -20.33 9.94 0.77
N MET A 486 -20.07 8.72 0.33
CA MET A 486 -20.94 7.57 0.57
C MET A 486 -21.05 7.14 2.04
N THR A 487 -20.17 7.61 2.93
CA THR A 487 -20.32 7.36 4.38
C THR A 487 -21.49 8.13 4.97
N MET A 488 -21.96 9.17 4.30
CA MET A 488 -23.07 10.00 4.72
C MET A 488 -24.35 9.58 3.96
N PRO A 489 -25.43 9.17 4.66
CA PRO A 489 -26.65 8.66 4.01
C PRO A 489 -27.42 9.74 3.21
N GLN A 490 -27.05 11.01 3.37
CA GLN A 490 -27.62 12.13 2.65
C GLN A 490 -27.06 12.27 1.24
N PHE A 491 -25.98 11.57 0.88
CA PHE A 491 -25.35 11.71 -0.43
C PHE A 491 -25.72 10.57 -1.37
N THR A 492 -26.07 10.94 -2.59
CA THR A 492 -26.12 10.02 -3.74
C THR A 492 -25.14 10.50 -4.80
N VAL A 493 -24.18 9.66 -5.17
CA VAL A 493 -23.10 10.04 -6.10
C VAL A 493 -23.26 9.31 -7.43
N PHE A 494 -23.39 10.07 -8.52
CA PHE A 494 -23.27 9.58 -9.89
C PHE A 494 -21.85 9.83 -10.37
N ALA A 495 -21.10 8.76 -10.66
CA ALA A 495 -19.75 8.86 -11.17
C ALA A 495 -19.69 8.32 -12.59
N VAL A 496 -19.19 9.13 -13.51
CA VAL A 496 -19.18 8.85 -14.94
C VAL A 496 -17.81 8.36 -15.37
N PHE A 497 -17.76 7.20 -16.02
CA PHE A 497 -16.51 6.58 -16.43
C PHE A 497 -16.50 6.23 -17.92
N ASP A 498 -15.32 6.26 -18.51
CA ASP A 498 -14.95 5.44 -19.67
C ASP A 498 -14.37 4.14 -19.12
N GLN A 499 -15.07 3.03 -19.36
CA GLN A 499 -14.68 1.74 -18.79
C GLN A 499 -13.32 1.27 -19.31
N GLU A 500 -13.04 1.46 -20.61
CA GLU A 500 -11.79 1.00 -21.22
C GLU A 500 -10.62 1.78 -20.63
N ARG A 501 -10.77 3.10 -20.54
CA ARG A 501 -9.74 3.98 -19.99
C ARG A 501 -9.54 3.75 -18.50
N MET A 502 -10.61 3.56 -17.73
CA MET A 502 -10.53 3.24 -16.30
C MET A 502 -9.84 1.89 -16.08
N ASN A 503 -10.20 0.85 -16.84
CA ASN A 503 -9.55 -0.45 -16.77
C ASN A 503 -8.07 -0.36 -17.14
N LYS A 504 -7.70 0.40 -18.19
CA LYS A 504 -6.29 0.65 -18.54
C LYS A 504 -5.55 1.35 -17.41
N THR A 505 -6.16 2.36 -16.78
CA THR A 505 -5.58 3.12 -15.67
C THR A 505 -5.39 2.26 -14.43
N LEU A 506 -6.41 1.51 -14.02
CA LEU A 506 -6.34 0.60 -12.88
C LEU A 506 -5.32 -0.52 -13.11
N ARG A 507 -5.27 -1.09 -14.32
CA ARG A 507 -4.25 -2.09 -14.68
C ARG A 507 -2.83 -1.53 -14.56
N ARG A 508 -2.57 -0.35 -15.12
CA ARG A 508 -1.25 0.31 -15.02
C ARG A 508 -0.84 0.58 -13.57
N GLU A 509 -1.77 1.02 -12.72
CA GLU A 509 -1.49 1.22 -11.29
C GLU A 509 -1.20 -0.09 -10.57
N THR A 510 -1.94 -1.15 -10.90
CA THR A 510 -1.69 -2.47 -10.31
C THR A 510 -0.37 -3.09 -10.78
N GLU A 511 -0.04 -2.93 -12.06
CA GLU A 511 1.23 -3.35 -12.64
C GLU A 511 2.39 -2.57 -12.02
N LYS A 512 2.25 -1.24 -11.88
CA LYS A 512 3.24 -0.40 -11.22
C LYS A 512 3.49 -0.85 -9.78
N ARG A 513 2.43 -1.09 -9.00
CA ARG A 513 2.56 -1.61 -7.62
C ARG A 513 3.12 -3.02 -7.55
N ALA A 514 2.88 -3.85 -8.57
CA ALA A 514 3.48 -5.18 -8.66
C ALA A 514 4.98 -5.09 -8.96
N ILE A 515 5.39 -4.25 -9.92
CA ILE A 515 6.79 -4.00 -10.28
C ILE A 515 7.54 -3.38 -9.08
N GLU A 516 6.96 -2.39 -8.41
CA GLU A 516 7.55 -1.80 -7.20
C GLU A 516 7.79 -2.87 -6.11
N LYS A 517 6.88 -3.85 -5.95
CA LYS A 517 7.08 -4.97 -5.03
C LYS A 517 8.15 -5.98 -5.51
N GLU A 518 8.32 -6.17 -6.82
CA GLU A 518 9.34 -7.07 -7.38
C GLU A 518 10.74 -6.47 -7.26
N ASP A 519 10.90 -5.18 -7.52
CA ASP A 519 12.17 -4.46 -7.35
C ASP A 519 12.56 -4.33 -5.87
N GLU A 520 11.58 -4.29 -4.97
CA GLU A 520 11.80 -4.30 -3.53
C GLU A 520 12.14 -5.72 -3.01
N GLY A 521 11.56 -6.78 -3.57
CA GLY A 521 11.76 -8.18 -3.17
C GLY A 521 12.91 -8.91 -3.88
N GLY A 522 14.16 -8.50 -3.65
CA GLY A 522 15.37 -9.08 -4.28
C GLY A 522 15.34 -10.59 -4.56
N ASN A 523 15.35 -10.93 -5.85
CA ASN A 523 15.70 -12.21 -6.48
C ASN A 523 15.08 -13.49 -5.89
N ARG A 524 13.82 -13.44 -5.43
CA ARG A 524 13.01 -14.66 -5.33
C ARG A 524 12.33 -14.89 -6.67
N ARG A 525 12.87 -15.82 -7.47
CA ARG A 525 12.12 -16.44 -8.57
C ARG A 525 10.82 -17.01 -7.98
N VAL A 526 9.74 -16.25 -8.11
CA VAL A 526 8.39 -16.76 -7.93
C VAL A 526 8.22 -17.80 -9.04
N THR A 527 8.14 -19.06 -8.64
CA THR A 527 7.87 -20.18 -9.53
C THR A 527 6.53 -19.96 -10.22
N ASP A 528 6.49 -20.12 -11.54
CA ASP A 528 5.35 -20.00 -12.46
C ASP A 528 4.14 -20.92 -12.16
N ASP A 529 4.06 -21.51 -10.96
CA ASP A 529 3.01 -22.45 -10.55
C ASP A 529 1.74 -21.76 -10.00
N ALA A 530 1.72 -20.42 -9.92
CA ALA A 530 0.48 -19.68 -9.78
C ALA A 530 -0.23 -19.62 -11.14
N ALA A 531 -0.91 -20.72 -11.49
CA ALA A 531 -1.67 -20.84 -12.72
C ALA A 531 -2.52 -19.56 -12.98
N PRO A 532 -2.48 -18.97 -14.19
CA PRO A 532 -3.18 -17.72 -14.53
C PRO A 532 -4.72 -17.82 -14.51
N GLY A 533 -5.29 -18.90 -13.95
CA GLY A 533 -6.72 -19.11 -13.79
C GLY A 533 -7.30 -18.81 -12.40
N ALA A 534 -6.47 -18.51 -11.38
CA ALA A 534 -6.96 -18.37 -10.00
C ALA A 534 -7.41 -16.95 -9.60
N ALA A 535 -6.95 -15.90 -10.30
CA ALA A 535 -7.37 -14.51 -10.12
C ALA A 535 -8.41 -14.12 -11.19
N GLY A 536 -9.53 -14.83 -11.17
CA GLY A 536 -10.54 -14.82 -12.22
C GLY A 536 -11.41 -13.56 -12.29
N MET A 537 -11.07 -12.46 -11.62
CA MET A 537 -11.66 -11.11 -11.75
C MET A 537 -10.50 -10.12 -11.91
N THR A 538 -10.56 -9.18 -12.85
CA THR A 538 -9.54 -8.13 -12.93
C THR A 538 -9.68 -7.34 -11.64
N LEU A 539 -8.57 -6.96 -11.01
CA LEU A 539 -8.61 -6.19 -9.77
C LEU A 539 -9.52 -4.95 -9.89
N SER A 540 -9.69 -4.42 -11.10
CA SER A 540 -10.62 -3.35 -11.44
C SER A 540 -12.10 -3.69 -11.23
N ASP A 541 -12.55 -4.88 -11.62
CA ASP A 541 -13.97 -5.25 -11.60
C ASP A 541 -14.44 -5.46 -10.15
N ASP A 542 -13.64 -6.16 -9.35
CA ASP A 542 -13.89 -6.35 -7.91
C ASP A 542 -13.88 -5.00 -7.18
N TYR A 543 -12.97 -4.11 -7.59
CA TYR A 543 -12.83 -2.80 -7.00
C TYR A 543 -14.05 -1.90 -7.28
N LEU A 544 -14.61 -1.92 -8.49
CA LEU A 544 -15.81 -1.16 -8.84
C LEU A 544 -17.07 -1.75 -8.20
N CYS A 545 -17.23 -3.08 -8.28
CA CYS A 545 -18.32 -3.77 -7.60
C CYS A 545 -18.31 -3.49 -6.09
N GLY A 546 -17.14 -3.46 -5.46
CA GLY A 546 -17.04 -3.16 -4.03
C GLY A 546 -17.36 -1.72 -3.63
N ARG A 547 -17.41 -0.78 -4.59
CA ARG A 547 -17.58 0.66 -4.33
C ARG A 547 -18.92 1.20 -4.80
N PHE A 548 -19.45 0.69 -5.90
CA PHE A 548 -20.68 1.19 -6.49
C PHE A 548 -21.87 0.30 -6.17
N ASP A 549 -22.91 0.94 -5.65
CA ASP A 549 -24.21 0.33 -5.35
C ASP A 549 -25.02 0.02 -6.61
N THR A 550 -24.70 0.65 -7.74
CA THR A 550 -25.28 0.37 -9.06
C THR A 550 -24.24 0.64 -10.13
N LEU A 551 -24.20 -0.23 -11.13
CA LEU A 551 -23.40 -0.09 -12.34
C LEU A 551 -24.37 0.03 -13.50
N TYR A 552 -24.18 0.97 -14.43
CA TYR A 552 -25.15 1.20 -15.49
C TYR A 552 -24.52 1.69 -16.79
N TRP A 553 -24.83 1.01 -17.90
CA TRP A 553 -24.49 1.42 -19.26
C TRP A 553 -25.59 2.27 -19.88
N ILE A 554 -25.25 3.50 -20.22
CA ILE A 554 -26.11 4.45 -20.94
C ILE A 554 -26.28 3.97 -22.38
N ARG A 555 -27.50 4.09 -22.92
CA ARG A 555 -27.78 3.86 -24.34
C ARG A 555 -27.15 4.99 -25.12
N ASP A 556 -26.31 4.66 -26.10
CA ASP A 556 -25.80 5.66 -27.00
C ASP A 556 -26.89 6.19 -27.92
N GLU A 557 -26.95 7.52 -28.04
CA GLU A 557 -27.93 8.21 -28.87
C GLU A 557 -27.38 8.64 -30.23
N VAL A 558 -26.06 8.54 -30.42
CA VAL A 558 -25.35 9.17 -31.53
C VAL A 558 -24.84 8.13 -32.54
N GLU A 559 -25.36 8.30 -33.76
CA GLU A 559 -24.90 7.86 -35.09
C GLU A 559 -25.11 6.40 -35.58
N PRO A 560 -25.94 6.21 -36.63
CA PRO A 560 -26.19 4.91 -37.27
C PRO A 560 -25.10 4.45 -38.26
N ASP A 561 -24.10 5.28 -38.56
CA ASP A 561 -23.10 4.96 -39.60
C ASP A 561 -22.19 3.78 -39.23
N LEU A 562 -21.98 3.52 -37.93
CA LEU A 562 -21.30 2.31 -37.42
C LEU A 562 -22.25 1.14 -37.14
N ALA A 563 -23.57 1.35 -37.25
CA ALA A 563 -24.64 0.47 -36.79
C ALA A 563 -25.42 -0.23 -37.92
N HIS A 564 -24.79 -0.46 -39.08
CA HIS A 564 -25.42 -1.22 -40.17
C HIS A 564 -25.80 -2.66 -39.78
N ASN A 565 -25.29 -3.20 -38.66
CA ASN A 565 -25.70 -4.50 -38.11
C ASN A 565 -26.80 -4.42 -37.03
N SER A 566 -27.05 -3.26 -36.41
CA SER A 566 -28.07 -3.09 -35.36
C SER A 566 -29.36 -2.43 -35.86
N ALA A 567 -29.31 -1.74 -37.01
CA ALA A 567 -30.49 -1.17 -37.65
C ALA A 567 -31.52 -2.24 -38.06
N SER A 568 -31.09 -3.42 -38.52
CA SER A 568 -32.02 -4.52 -38.82
C SER A 568 -32.69 -5.09 -37.57
N VAL A 569 -32.04 -4.99 -36.41
CA VAL A 569 -32.56 -5.47 -35.12
C VAL A 569 -33.52 -4.46 -34.51
N ALA A 570 -33.21 -3.15 -34.59
CA ALA A 570 -34.15 -2.11 -34.18
C ALA A 570 -35.43 -2.09 -35.05
N GLU A 571 -35.28 -2.35 -36.36
CA GLU A 571 -36.40 -2.53 -37.30
C GLU A 571 -37.24 -3.76 -36.93
N HIS A 572 -36.61 -4.88 -36.58
CA HIS A 572 -37.31 -6.09 -36.17
C HIS A 572 -38.02 -5.95 -34.80
N LEU A 573 -37.41 -5.23 -33.86
CA LEU A 573 -37.97 -4.98 -32.53
C LEU A 573 -39.15 -4.01 -32.55
N ALA A 574 -39.15 -3.00 -33.43
CA ALA A 574 -40.29 -2.09 -33.61
C ALA A 574 -41.50 -2.77 -34.28
N GLU A 575 -41.25 -3.70 -35.22
CA GLU A 575 -42.30 -4.50 -35.87
C GLU A 575 -42.92 -5.52 -34.89
N LEU A 576 -42.08 -6.18 -34.06
CA LEU A 576 -42.50 -7.12 -33.00
C LEU A 576 -43.30 -6.46 -31.86
N ALA A 577 -43.02 -5.20 -31.54
CA ALA A 577 -43.71 -4.45 -30.48
C ALA A 577 -45.13 -4.02 -30.87
N SER A 578 -45.48 -4.00 -32.17
CA SER A 578 -46.80 -3.57 -32.64
C SER A 578 -47.88 -4.65 -32.58
N ASP A 579 -47.49 -5.93 -32.52
CA ASP A 579 -48.39 -7.10 -32.56
C ASP A 579 -48.59 -7.79 -31.20
N ARG A 580 -47.94 -7.31 -30.12
CA ARG A 580 -48.03 -7.90 -28.78
C ARG A 580 -48.46 -6.89 -27.73
N GLU A 581 -49.72 -6.99 -27.30
CA GLU A 581 -50.27 -6.24 -26.14
C GLU A 581 -49.51 -6.51 -24.81
N ASP A 582 -48.66 -7.54 -24.75
CA ASP A 582 -47.89 -7.92 -23.56
C ASP A 582 -46.47 -7.30 -23.47
N ASP A 583 -46.02 -6.50 -24.45
CA ASP A 583 -44.64 -5.99 -24.50
C ASP A 583 -44.47 -4.68 -23.70
N TRP A 584 -44.68 -4.78 -22.39
CA TRP A 584 -44.65 -3.67 -21.41
C TRP A 584 -43.40 -2.79 -21.47
N TRP A 585 -42.26 -3.30 -21.98
CA TRP A 585 -41.02 -2.53 -22.11
C TRP A 585 -41.14 -1.41 -23.18
N TYR A 586 -41.94 -1.59 -24.22
CA TYR A 586 -42.17 -0.57 -25.24
C TYR A 586 -43.25 0.44 -24.85
N SER A 587 -44.19 0.04 -24.00
CA SER A 587 -45.19 0.94 -23.41
C SER A 587 -44.55 2.03 -22.53
N LEU A 588 -43.31 1.83 -22.06
CA LEU A 588 -42.50 2.83 -21.35
C LEU A 588 -42.30 4.15 -22.11
N GLY A 589 -42.31 4.12 -23.45
CA GLY A 589 -42.18 5.30 -24.31
C GLY A 589 -43.50 5.79 -24.94
N GLY A 590 -44.60 5.07 -24.69
CA GLY A 590 -45.91 5.28 -25.31
C GLY A 590 -46.95 5.93 -24.40
N GLY A 591 -46.77 5.91 -23.08
CA GLY A 591 -47.62 6.63 -22.12
C GLY A 591 -47.37 8.13 -22.14
N GLY A 592 -47.90 8.82 -23.15
CA GLY A 592 -48.00 10.27 -23.17
C GLY A 592 -48.87 10.75 -22.01
N ASP A 593 -48.35 11.72 -21.26
CA ASP A 593 -49.02 12.59 -20.29
C ASP A 593 -49.45 12.00 -18.92
N ASP A 594 -49.84 10.72 -18.80
CA ASP A 594 -50.30 10.19 -17.50
C ASP A 594 -49.18 9.83 -16.50
N ALA A 595 -47.94 9.65 -16.97
CA ALA A 595 -46.79 9.37 -16.08
C ALA A 595 -46.31 10.62 -15.28
N SER A 596 -46.95 11.77 -15.48
CA SER A 596 -46.59 13.04 -14.82
C SER A 596 -47.16 13.19 -13.41
N ASN A 597 -48.11 12.36 -12.99
CA ASN A 597 -48.83 12.53 -11.72
C ASN A 597 -48.58 11.42 -10.68
N ASP A 598 -47.80 10.39 -11.02
CA ASP A 598 -47.28 9.45 -10.02
C ASP A 598 -46.15 10.16 -9.27
N GLY A 599 -46.45 10.64 -8.06
CA GLY A 599 -45.47 11.23 -7.15
C GLY A 599 -44.27 10.29 -6.92
N ALA A 600 -43.22 10.80 -6.27
CA ALA A 600 -42.03 10.02 -5.91
C ALA A 600 -42.32 9.00 -4.78
N GLU A 601 -43.40 8.23 -4.91
CA GLU A 601 -43.82 7.23 -3.94
C GLU A 601 -42.81 6.08 -3.92
N SER A 602 -42.48 5.62 -2.71
CA SER A 602 -41.50 4.55 -2.55
C SER A 602 -42.01 3.27 -3.20
N VAL A 603 -41.34 2.83 -4.25
CA VAL A 603 -41.62 1.54 -4.88
C VAL A 603 -41.43 0.45 -3.83
N THR A 604 -42.44 -0.39 -3.58
CA THR A 604 -42.37 -1.48 -2.60
C THR A 604 -42.19 -2.83 -3.31
N LEU A 605 -41.36 -3.73 -2.78
CA LEU A 605 -41.27 -5.09 -3.29
C LEU A 605 -42.48 -5.92 -2.85
N THR A 606 -43.00 -6.76 -3.74
CA THR A 606 -43.99 -7.79 -3.43
C THR A 606 -43.33 -8.92 -2.63
N GLN A 607 -44.15 -9.77 -2.00
CA GLN A 607 -43.63 -10.92 -1.27
C GLN A 607 -42.92 -11.92 -2.19
N PHE A 608 -43.38 -12.08 -3.44
CA PHE A 608 -42.77 -12.99 -4.43
C PHE A 608 -41.39 -12.51 -4.87
N GLU A 609 -41.25 -11.21 -5.15
CA GLU A 609 -39.97 -10.59 -5.47
C GLU A 609 -38.98 -10.76 -4.31
N ARG A 610 -39.39 -10.47 -3.07
CA ARG A 610 -38.54 -10.66 -1.88
C ARG A 610 -38.07 -12.10 -1.71
N ARG A 611 -38.97 -13.08 -1.86
CA ARG A 611 -38.61 -14.51 -1.76
C ARG A 611 -37.60 -14.90 -2.84
N LEU A 612 -37.77 -14.43 -4.08
CA LEU A 612 -36.85 -14.75 -5.15
C LEU A 612 -35.48 -14.07 -4.94
N ILE A 613 -35.44 -12.80 -4.53
CA ILE A 613 -34.20 -12.10 -4.17
C ILE A 613 -33.46 -12.85 -3.06
N GLN A 614 -34.16 -13.32 -2.02
CA GLN A 614 -33.56 -14.10 -0.94
C GLN A 614 -32.92 -15.41 -1.43
N LYS A 615 -33.54 -16.09 -2.41
CA LYS A 615 -32.93 -17.28 -3.02
C LYS A 615 -31.71 -16.94 -3.88
N LEU A 616 -31.75 -15.80 -4.58
CA LEU A 616 -30.64 -15.32 -5.42
C LEU A 616 -29.45 -14.79 -4.61
N ASP A 617 -29.65 -14.45 -3.34
CA ASP A 617 -28.61 -13.95 -2.43
C ASP A 617 -27.39 -14.87 -2.36
N VAL A 618 -27.60 -16.19 -2.49
CA VAL A 618 -26.54 -17.22 -2.52
C VAL A 618 -25.54 -17.01 -3.66
N ILE A 619 -26.01 -16.47 -4.79
CA ILE A 619 -25.17 -16.10 -5.94
C ILE A 619 -24.75 -14.64 -5.84
N ALA A 620 -25.68 -13.73 -5.53
CA ALA A 620 -25.42 -12.30 -5.54
C ALA A 620 -24.28 -11.92 -4.56
N ASN A 621 -24.19 -12.57 -3.41
CA ASN A 621 -23.12 -12.33 -2.43
C ASN A 621 -21.78 -13.01 -2.74
N GLN A 622 -21.59 -13.52 -3.96
CA GLN A 622 -20.26 -13.97 -4.41
C GLN A 622 -19.28 -12.81 -4.63
N THR A 623 -19.79 -11.60 -4.86
CA THR A 623 -18.98 -10.38 -4.95
C THR A 623 -19.32 -9.42 -3.82
N PRO A 624 -18.37 -8.57 -3.39
CA PRO A 624 -18.65 -7.53 -2.40
C PRO A 624 -19.82 -6.66 -2.84
N GLY A 625 -20.86 -6.55 -2.02
CA GLY A 625 -22.04 -5.72 -2.30
C GLY A 625 -23.01 -6.25 -3.36
N GLY A 626 -22.82 -7.47 -3.88
CA GLY A 626 -23.64 -7.96 -5.00
C GLY A 626 -25.12 -8.16 -4.67
N GLY A 627 -25.49 -8.56 -3.44
CA GLY A 627 -26.89 -8.59 -3.00
C GLY A 627 -27.54 -7.19 -2.98
N GLN A 628 -26.81 -6.16 -2.55
CA GLN A 628 -27.29 -4.78 -2.55
C GLN A 628 -27.46 -4.26 -3.99
N ARG A 629 -26.48 -4.52 -4.87
CA ARG A 629 -26.59 -4.18 -6.30
C ARG A 629 -27.77 -4.85 -6.98
N LEU A 630 -28.03 -6.12 -6.69
CA LEU A 630 -29.20 -6.84 -7.21
C LEU A 630 -30.50 -6.10 -6.85
N VAL A 631 -30.64 -5.73 -5.58
CA VAL A 631 -31.83 -5.02 -5.10
C VAL A 631 -31.97 -3.65 -5.76
N HIS A 632 -30.91 -2.85 -5.82
CA HIS A 632 -30.94 -1.52 -6.42
C HIS A 632 -31.20 -1.54 -7.94
N ALA A 633 -30.54 -2.44 -8.66
CA ALA A 633 -30.76 -2.59 -10.10
C ALA A 633 -32.20 -3.03 -10.40
N TYR A 634 -32.75 -3.94 -9.59
CA TYR A 634 -34.14 -4.33 -9.72
C TYR A 634 -35.11 -3.19 -9.39
N TYR A 635 -34.83 -2.39 -8.35
CA TYR A 635 -35.62 -1.21 -8.03
C TYR A 635 -35.63 -0.20 -9.18
N LEU A 636 -34.48 0.04 -9.82
CA LEU A 636 -34.40 0.92 -10.99
C LEU A 636 -35.24 0.42 -12.16
N ILE A 637 -35.16 -0.89 -12.48
CA ILE A 637 -36.00 -1.49 -13.52
C ILE A 637 -37.48 -1.36 -13.15
N LYS A 638 -37.85 -1.72 -11.91
CA LYS A 638 -39.23 -1.64 -11.43
C LYS A 638 -39.78 -0.21 -11.46
N THR A 639 -38.96 0.77 -11.12
CA THR A 639 -39.33 2.20 -11.19
C THR A 639 -39.49 2.66 -12.63
N ALA A 640 -38.68 2.14 -13.56
CA ALA A 640 -38.84 2.43 -14.98
C ALA A 640 -40.18 1.89 -15.51
N ILE A 641 -40.61 0.71 -15.07
CA ILE A 641 -41.89 0.06 -15.45
C ILE A 641 -43.11 0.92 -15.10
N GLY A 642 -43.08 1.59 -13.96
CA GLY A 642 -44.26 2.27 -13.41
C GLY A 642 -45.23 1.29 -12.72
N ALA A 643 -46.14 1.82 -11.90
CA ALA A 643 -47.00 1.01 -11.05
C ALA A 643 -48.03 0.19 -11.83
N SER A 644 -48.63 0.78 -12.89
CA SER A 644 -49.67 0.13 -13.69
C SER A 644 -49.16 -1.06 -14.50
N ALA A 645 -47.97 -0.94 -15.11
CA ALA A 645 -47.36 -2.04 -15.86
C ALA A 645 -46.69 -3.08 -14.93
N HIS A 646 -46.45 -2.76 -13.66
CA HIS A 646 -45.83 -3.68 -12.71
C HIS A 646 -46.71 -4.91 -12.43
N GLU A 647 -48.03 -4.73 -12.35
CA GLU A 647 -48.98 -5.84 -12.16
C GLU A 647 -48.93 -6.82 -13.34
N GLY A 648 -48.83 -6.33 -14.59
CA GLY A 648 -48.65 -7.17 -15.77
C GLY A 648 -47.27 -7.87 -15.82
N PHE A 649 -46.24 -7.23 -15.27
CA PHE A 649 -44.87 -7.76 -15.26
C PHE A 649 -44.66 -8.89 -14.23
N VAL A 650 -45.26 -8.77 -13.04
CA VAL A 650 -45.15 -9.78 -11.96
C VAL A 650 -46.29 -10.79 -12.02
N GLY A 651 -47.50 -10.35 -12.34
CA GLY A 651 -48.73 -11.12 -12.14
C GLY A 651 -49.25 -10.99 -10.70
N ALA A 652 -50.51 -11.38 -10.49
CA ALA A 652 -51.17 -11.25 -9.18
C ALA A 652 -50.53 -12.15 -8.10
N GLU A 653 -50.00 -13.30 -8.52
CA GLU A 653 -49.37 -14.32 -7.66
C GLU A 653 -47.89 -14.54 -8.01
N GLY A 654 -47.27 -13.62 -8.76
CA GLY A 654 -45.91 -13.79 -9.22
C GLY A 654 -45.79 -14.90 -10.26
N GLU A 655 -46.84 -15.18 -11.03
CA GLU A 655 -46.91 -16.26 -12.01
C GLU A 655 -46.19 -15.93 -13.32
N ARG A 656 -45.94 -14.65 -13.61
CA ARG A 656 -45.34 -14.23 -14.88
C ARG A 656 -43.84 -14.55 -14.92
N PRO A 657 -43.33 -15.09 -16.04
CA PRO A 657 -41.91 -15.46 -16.15
C PRO A 657 -40.97 -14.25 -16.25
N HIS A 658 -41.47 -13.08 -16.65
CA HIS A 658 -40.64 -11.91 -16.96
C HIS A 658 -39.89 -11.36 -15.74
N TYR A 659 -40.55 -11.12 -14.60
CA TYR A 659 -39.86 -10.62 -13.41
C TYR A 659 -38.88 -11.65 -12.83
N ARG A 660 -39.21 -12.95 -12.93
CA ARG A 660 -38.32 -14.05 -12.51
C ARG A 660 -37.06 -14.09 -13.37
N ALA A 661 -37.22 -13.95 -14.68
CA ALA A 661 -36.12 -13.88 -15.63
C ALA A 661 -35.21 -12.66 -15.37
N VAL A 662 -35.79 -11.48 -15.17
CA VAL A 662 -35.04 -10.24 -14.85
C VAL A 662 -34.26 -10.40 -13.54
N LEU A 663 -34.92 -10.81 -12.45
CA LEU A 663 -34.27 -11.00 -11.16
C LEU A 663 -33.15 -12.04 -11.21
N ALA A 664 -33.39 -13.18 -11.87
CA ALA A 664 -32.37 -14.21 -12.01
C ALA A 664 -31.13 -13.69 -12.76
N GLN A 665 -31.33 -12.99 -13.87
CA GLN A 665 -30.23 -12.40 -14.63
C GLN A 665 -29.48 -11.32 -13.86
N LEU A 666 -30.19 -10.47 -13.10
CA LEU A 666 -29.54 -9.52 -12.21
C LEU A 666 -28.72 -10.25 -11.14
N GLY A 667 -29.24 -11.33 -10.56
CA GLY A 667 -28.51 -12.14 -9.60
C GLY A 667 -27.23 -12.72 -10.20
N PHE A 668 -27.30 -13.16 -11.47
CA PHE A 668 -26.16 -13.63 -12.23
C PHE A 668 -25.15 -12.54 -12.56
N ILE A 669 -25.58 -11.35 -13.00
CA ILE A 669 -24.70 -10.22 -13.31
C ILE A 669 -24.04 -9.69 -12.05
N CYS A 670 -24.81 -9.46 -10.99
CA CYS A 670 -24.28 -8.87 -9.76
C CYS A 670 -23.36 -9.84 -9.02
N GLY A 671 -23.66 -11.14 -9.04
CA GLY A 671 -22.89 -12.17 -8.34
C GLY A 671 -21.74 -12.78 -9.14
N LEU A 672 -21.92 -13.04 -10.43
CA LEU A 672 -20.95 -13.76 -11.27
C LEU A 672 -20.86 -13.15 -12.69
N PRO A 673 -20.46 -11.87 -12.83
CA PRO A 673 -20.55 -11.12 -14.09
C PRO A 673 -19.80 -11.78 -15.27
N ARG A 674 -18.67 -12.45 -15.03
CA ARG A 674 -17.90 -13.15 -16.09
C ARG A 674 -18.55 -14.42 -16.60
N LEU A 675 -19.30 -15.09 -15.74
CA LEU A 675 -20.06 -16.26 -16.15
C LEU A 675 -21.31 -15.85 -16.92
N TYR A 676 -21.85 -14.66 -16.64
CA TYR A 676 -23.01 -14.13 -17.32
C TYR A 676 -22.79 -14.00 -18.84
N GLU A 677 -21.66 -13.45 -19.31
CA GLU A 677 -21.37 -13.35 -20.76
C GLU A 677 -21.45 -14.71 -21.48
N ARG A 678 -20.80 -15.73 -20.89
CA ARG A 678 -20.82 -17.09 -21.44
C ARG A 678 -22.21 -17.70 -21.38
N TYR A 679 -22.93 -17.48 -20.28
CA TYR A 679 -24.30 -17.95 -20.12
C TYR A 679 -25.22 -17.34 -21.18
N VAL A 680 -25.18 -16.03 -21.39
CA VAL A 680 -26.08 -15.33 -22.32
C VAL A 680 -25.88 -15.80 -23.77
N ALA A 681 -24.65 -16.09 -24.18
CA ALA A 681 -24.37 -16.67 -25.50
C ALA A 681 -25.03 -18.06 -25.67
N VAL A 682 -25.02 -18.88 -24.62
CA VAL A 682 -25.64 -20.21 -24.62
C VAL A 682 -27.17 -20.10 -24.58
N GLN A 683 -27.68 -19.24 -23.71
CA GLN A 683 -29.09 -18.94 -23.50
C GLN A 683 -29.77 -18.41 -24.77
N SER A 684 -29.18 -17.42 -25.43
CA SER A 684 -29.68 -16.89 -26.71
C SER A 684 -29.73 -17.98 -27.79
N THR A 685 -28.72 -18.85 -27.85
CA THR A 685 -28.71 -20.01 -28.75
C THR A 685 -29.84 -21.00 -28.42
N SER A 686 -30.09 -21.27 -27.13
CA SER A 686 -31.18 -22.14 -26.67
C SER A 686 -32.55 -21.56 -27.00
N ALA A 687 -32.76 -20.26 -26.79
CA ALA A 687 -33.99 -19.58 -27.15
C ALA A 687 -34.25 -19.61 -28.67
N ARG A 688 -33.20 -19.42 -29.50
CA ARG A 688 -33.32 -19.51 -30.98
C ARG A 688 -33.68 -20.93 -31.43
N ARG A 689 -33.25 -21.95 -30.68
CA ARG A 689 -33.59 -23.36 -30.91
C ARG A 689 -34.91 -23.78 -30.28
N ASN A 690 -35.62 -22.85 -29.64
CA ASN A 690 -36.86 -23.11 -28.91
C ASN A 690 -36.71 -24.22 -27.85
N GLU A 691 -35.54 -24.28 -27.21
CA GLU A 691 -35.25 -25.20 -26.10
C GLU A 691 -35.98 -24.74 -24.82
N ASP A 692 -36.38 -25.70 -23.99
CA ASP A 692 -36.88 -25.45 -22.64
C ASP A 692 -35.72 -25.27 -21.64
N MET A 693 -36.05 -25.03 -20.37
CA MET A 693 -35.06 -24.84 -19.31
C MET A 693 -34.15 -26.07 -19.15
N TYR A 694 -34.70 -27.28 -19.29
CA TYR A 694 -33.92 -28.52 -19.27
C TYR A 694 -32.87 -28.54 -20.40
N GLY A 695 -33.26 -28.20 -21.63
CA GLY A 695 -32.38 -28.11 -22.78
C GLY A 695 -31.23 -27.12 -22.56
N LEU A 696 -31.54 -25.92 -22.04
CA LEU A 696 -30.55 -24.91 -21.66
C LEU A 696 -29.55 -25.44 -20.61
N ILE A 697 -30.06 -26.05 -19.54
CA ILE A 697 -29.26 -26.63 -18.44
C ILE A 697 -28.33 -27.74 -18.96
N GLN A 698 -28.83 -28.63 -19.82
CA GLN A 698 -28.02 -29.70 -20.41
C GLN A 698 -26.92 -29.14 -21.31
N ARG A 699 -27.22 -28.09 -22.07
CA ARG A 699 -26.23 -27.41 -22.93
C ARG A 699 -25.12 -26.78 -22.09
N LEU A 700 -25.45 -26.07 -21.01
CA LEU A 700 -24.46 -25.51 -20.08
C LEU A 700 -23.60 -26.61 -19.44
N ARG A 701 -24.20 -27.74 -19.05
CA ARG A 701 -23.45 -28.89 -18.48
C ARG A 701 -22.49 -29.51 -19.49
N ARG A 702 -22.87 -29.63 -20.77
CA ARG A 702 -21.98 -30.13 -21.84
C ARG A 702 -20.76 -29.22 -22.06
N LEU A 703 -20.91 -27.93 -21.80
CA LEU A 703 -19.82 -26.96 -21.83
C LEU A 703 -19.02 -26.92 -20.52
N HIS A 704 -19.26 -27.87 -19.60
CA HIS A 704 -18.64 -27.94 -18.29
C HIS A 704 -18.81 -26.66 -17.46
N PHE A 705 -19.93 -25.96 -17.64
CA PHE A 705 -20.20 -24.70 -16.94
C PHE A 705 -20.20 -24.88 -15.41
N ASP A 706 -20.63 -26.04 -14.93
CA ASP A 706 -20.62 -26.47 -13.53
C ASP A 706 -19.21 -26.62 -12.94
N ARG A 707 -18.20 -26.89 -13.77
CA ARG A 707 -16.79 -26.99 -13.35
C ARG A 707 -16.10 -25.63 -13.22
N ILE A 708 -16.69 -24.56 -13.76
CA ILE A 708 -16.17 -23.21 -13.60
C ILE A 708 -16.50 -22.72 -12.19
N ARG A 709 -15.57 -22.01 -11.54
CA ARG A 709 -15.79 -21.42 -10.21
C ARG A 709 -17.07 -20.58 -10.19
N GLY A 710 -17.99 -20.90 -9.28
CA GLY A 710 -19.32 -20.25 -9.17
C GLY A 710 -20.40 -20.87 -10.07
N GLY A 711 -20.03 -21.63 -11.11
CA GLY A 711 -20.96 -22.23 -12.07
C GLY A 711 -21.93 -23.22 -11.44
N GLY A 712 -21.52 -24.00 -10.43
CA GLY A 712 -22.42 -24.90 -9.70
C GLY A 712 -23.64 -24.21 -9.09
N ARG A 713 -23.44 -23.04 -8.44
CA ARG A 713 -24.54 -22.25 -7.86
C ARG A 713 -25.43 -21.67 -8.96
N TYR A 714 -24.83 -21.23 -10.06
CA TYR A 714 -25.55 -20.77 -11.24
C TYR A 714 -26.54 -21.83 -11.76
N MET A 715 -26.06 -23.08 -11.87
CA MET A 715 -26.87 -24.22 -12.30
C MET A 715 -27.99 -24.57 -11.30
N GLU A 716 -27.78 -24.35 -10.00
CA GLU A 716 -28.80 -24.53 -8.97
C GLU A 716 -29.96 -23.54 -9.14
N ILE A 717 -29.66 -22.26 -9.40
CA ILE A 717 -30.69 -21.25 -9.66
C ILE A 717 -31.44 -21.53 -10.97
N LEU A 718 -30.76 -21.99 -12.02
CA LEU A 718 -31.43 -22.39 -13.26
C LEU A 718 -32.38 -23.59 -13.06
N ARG A 719 -32.00 -24.58 -12.23
CA ARG A 719 -32.90 -25.69 -11.85
C ARG A 719 -34.09 -25.21 -11.03
N MET A 720 -33.88 -24.30 -10.10
CA MET A 720 -34.99 -23.68 -9.38
C MET A 720 -35.95 -22.96 -10.33
N LEU A 721 -35.45 -22.25 -11.34
CA LEU A 721 -36.30 -21.63 -12.37
C LEU A 721 -37.03 -22.67 -13.23
N GLU A 722 -36.37 -23.78 -13.57
CA GLU A 722 -36.98 -24.93 -14.25
C GLU A 722 -38.12 -25.55 -13.43
N GLU A 723 -37.96 -25.67 -12.11
CA GLU A 723 -39.02 -26.16 -11.21
C GLU A 723 -40.20 -25.18 -11.13
N MET A 724 -39.93 -23.87 -11.22
CA MET A 724 -40.96 -22.82 -11.15
C MET A 724 -41.69 -22.59 -12.48
N ASP A 725 -41.02 -22.81 -13.61
CA ASP A 725 -41.56 -22.73 -14.96
C ASP A 725 -40.74 -23.66 -15.88
N PRO A 726 -41.16 -24.92 -16.07
CA PRO A 726 -40.46 -25.87 -16.92
C PRO A 726 -40.65 -25.57 -18.42
N GLY A 727 -41.53 -24.62 -18.76
CA GLY A 727 -41.88 -24.31 -20.13
C GLY A 727 -40.77 -23.60 -20.91
N ARG A 728 -41.00 -23.46 -22.22
CA ARG A 728 -40.14 -22.65 -23.11
C ARG A 728 -40.25 -21.16 -22.80
N GLY A 729 -41.35 -20.75 -22.17
CA GLY A 729 -41.63 -19.36 -21.80
C GLY A 729 -40.50 -18.72 -20.99
N MET A 730 -39.95 -19.44 -20.01
CA MET A 730 -38.83 -18.94 -19.19
C MET A 730 -37.56 -18.70 -20.00
N VAL A 731 -37.17 -19.61 -20.91
CA VAL A 731 -35.97 -19.43 -21.75
C VAL A 731 -36.10 -18.22 -22.68
N HIS A 732 -37.29 -18.03 -23.26
CA HIS A 732 -37.60 -16.85 -24.08
C HIS A 732 -37.64 -15.57 -23.25
N ALA A 733 -38.26 -15.58 -22.06
CA ALA A 733 -38.30 -14.43 -21.16
C ALA A 733 -36.90 -14.03 -20.69
N LEU A 734 -36.05 -15.02 -20.37
CA LEU A 734 -34.64 -14.81 -20.13
C LEU A 734 -34.03 -14.15 -21.39
N ALA A 735 -34.13 -14.74 -22.57
CA ALA A 735 -33.42 -14.23 -23.76
C ALA A 735 -33.87 -12.80 -24.15
N HIS A 736 -35.16 -12.51 -23.99
CA HIS A 736 -35.76 -11.21 -24.24
C HIS A 736 -35.21 -10.13 -23.27
N HIS A 737 -35.04 -10.44 -21.98
CA HIS A 737 -34.56 -9.48 -20.99
C HIS A 737 -33.04 -9.34 -20.88
N ALA A 738 -32.28 -10.20 -21.57
CA ALA A 738 -30.82 -10.26 -21.46
C ALA A 738 -30.13 -8.91 -21.74
N ASN A 739 -30.58 -8.17 -22.77
CA ASN A 739 -30.01 -6.87 -23.13
C ASN A 739 -30.35 -5.77 -22.12
N THR A 740 -31.58 -5.77 -21.60
CA THR A 740 -32.02 -4.80 -20.59
C THR A 740 -31.20 -4.98 -19.31
N VAL A 741 -31.02 -6.22 -18.89
CA VAL A 741 -30.30 -6.57 -17.66
C VAL A 741 -28.78 -6.41 -17.84
N ALA A 742 -28.23 -6.73 -19.03
CA ALA A 742 -26.81 -6.57 -19.35
C ALA A 742 -26.30 -5.15 -19.13
N ARG A 743 -27.17 -4.14 -19.21
CA ARG A 743 -26.79 -2.75 -18.94
C ARG A 743 -26.45 -2.48 -17.50
N PHE A 744 -26.85 -3.33 -16.57
CA PHE A 744 -26.43 -3.28 -15.17
C PHE A 744 -25.13 -4.06 -14.90
N SER A 745 -24.46 -4.53 -15.96
CA SER A 745 -23.17 -5.22 -15.89
C SER A 745 -21.99 -4.26 -15.99
N LEU A 746 -20.80 -4.75 -15.63
CA LEU A 746 -19.55 -4.11 -16.03
C LEU A 746 -19.26 -4.29 -17.52
N SER A 747 -19.74 -5.36 -18.13
CA SER A 747 -19.48 -5.65 -19.54
C SER A 747 -20.37 -4.81 -20.45
N SER A 748 -19.81 -4.31 -21.57
CA SER A 748 -20.61 -3.59 -22.57
C SER A 748 -21.76 -4.48 -23.04
N PRO A 749 -23.00 -3.96 -23.11
CA PRO A 749 -24.15 -4.71 -23.60
C PRO A 749 -23.99 -5.16 -25.06
N GLU A 750 -23.09 -4.56 -25.84
CA GLU A 750 -22.81 -4.98 -27.22
C GLU A 750 -22.18 -6.39 -27.31
N LEU A 751 -21.59 -6.87 -26.22
CA LEU A 751 -21.04 -8.23 -26.14
C LEU A 751 -22.15 -9.30 -26.00
N VAL A 752 -23.39 -8.88 -25.74
CA VAL A 752 -24.53 -9.79 -25.71
C VAL A 752 -25.07 -9.98 -27.13
N PRO A 753 -25.02 -11.20 -27.70
CA PRO A 753 -25.59 -11.44 -29.02
C PRO A 753 -27.09 -11.12 -29.00
N LEU A 754 -27.51 -10.17 -29.84
CA LEU A 754 -28.91 -9.78 -29.99
C LEU A 754 -29.77 -11.02 -30.27
N PHE A 755 -30.74 -11.28 -29.40
CA PHE A 755 -31.68 -12.36 -29.57
C PHE A 755 -32.84 -11.92 -30.47
N ASP A 756 -32.93 -12.49 -31.67
CA ASP A 756 -34.13 -12.42 -32.50
C ASP A 756 -35.05 -13.59 -32.15
N PRO A 757 -36.29 -13.36 -31.68
CA PRO A 757 -37.23 -14.44 -31.42
C PRO A 757 -37.58 -15.19 -32.73
N PRO A 758 -37.77 -16.52 -32.68
CA PRO A 758 -38.16 -17.28 -33.85
C PRO A 758 -39.51 -16.76 -34.37
N ARG A 759 -39.56 -16.34 -35.64
CA ARG A 759 -40.79 -15.94 -36.31
C ARG A 759 -41.81 -17.08 -36.20
N ASN A 760 -42.98 -16.82 -35.63
CA ASN A 760 -44.14 -17.69 -35.83
C ASN A 760 -44.49 -17.65 -37.33
N ARG A 761 -43.88 -18.53 -38.11
CA ARG A 761 -44.35 -18.85 -39.46
C ARG A 761 -45.61 -19.73 -39.34
N GLU A 762 -46.67 -19.20 -38.74
CA GLU A 762 -47.96 -19.90 -38.67
C GLU A 762 -48.75 -19.84 -40.00
N GLY A 763 -48.15 -19.29 -41.08
CA GLY A 763 -48.74 -19.28 -42.43
C GLY A 763 -48.04 -20.15 -43.47
N ALA A 764 -46.94 -20.85 -43.15
CA ALA A 764 -46.27 -21.72 -44.12
C ALA A 764 -46.93 -23.11 -44.11
N SER A 765 -47.91 -23.29 -44.99
CA SER A 765 -48.59 -24.57 -45.24
C SER A 765 -47.56 -25.70 -45.44
N PRO A 766 -47.73 -26.87 -44.79
CA PRO A 766 -46.82 -27.99 -44.90
C PRO A 766 -47.10 -28.78 -46.17
N GLU A 767 -46.82 -28.19 -47.33
CA GLU A 767 -46.73 -28.96 -48.57
C GLU A 767 -45.35 -28.74 -49.21
N ARG A 768 -44.61 -29.85 -49.27
CA ARG A 768 -43.26 -30.07 -49.84
C ARG A 768 -42.10 -30.02 -48.84
N VAL A 769 -41.95 -31.13 -48.12
CA VAL A 769 -40.67 -31.85 -48.00
C VAL A 769 -40.93 -33.30 -48.40
#